data_AF-A0AAD5QA56-F1
#
_entry.id   AF-A0AAD5QA56-F1
#
_cell.length_a   1.000
_cell.length_b   1.000
_cell.length_c   1.000
_cell.angle_alpha   90.00
_cell.angle_beta   90.00
_cell.angle_gamma   90.00
#
_symmetry.space_group_name_H-M   'P 1'
#
loop_
_entity.id
_entity.type
_entity.pdbx_description
1 polymer ?
#
loop_
_entity_poly.entity_id
_entity_poly.type
_entity_poly.pdbx_seq_one_letter_code
_entity_poly.pdbx_strand_id
1 'polypeptide(L)'
;MFGSSSSAMLSALASRSHAHAHAGALPLPAEQPAAAPDDAFDLGDDYGDDAARELVATLSLLDAVGFAKARASGYSVFERILGGLCWLLQRLVKRENARHGRVQWELLFQPHDKMRPRLGLAQEVVRRLEALPQRVAPIQPHQLLLQDFGDIGAVRRLVLALVAMLRDDGIGGDVTPETAVPSHLARLQATREYVDVLARQRVGETTGGRAPCPLKREVVHLERVFAPTRKYQYNAPVTPADVPEDELIQRCLLEYGERVAVGSAGDAAEPSESSAANEELPSGDDPRQSLMQQLSATLSRGSSRQLRTRRSASSATNDFDAQYQRAVEQALAEEHEMLARQRARETQLLAQIVAVPSPVAADAAGPLASASSTSLQELRAVETTLDEAQREHSALKSQREQLQAHEAALSAAIEQLRVDQEALAEQEHTLDKRSPQLATLRGLVAKNEELKARRRTLKAEYQRELSALQARVATRRRQAENDAANADEETLRLQEVEQLHTQLAARYQELRSALSRETRTWQRQLTRLDDVPTQSELVQYETRCRELYDEVALTLEETRKYYGVYNTLKTTHGFLEKEIALLDSISANVEIAMAHKDAQAAFLEQLSAIVAGVEASLSKQKALRSARQQEVETLDSKYQVLLAHERQFVHAIREFQKECERHDRLSARMEERLALVEGTAGHDAADGVHTAKKAVGAEVRAPVDAAPLDDDVVI
;
A
#
# COMPACT_ATOMS: atom_id res chain seq x y z
N MET A 1 -35.43 32.50 38.13
CA MET A 1 -36.06 33.82 38.31
C MET A 1 -36.55 34.28 36.95
N PHE A 2 -37.84 34.63 36.89
CA PHE A 2 -38.65 35.34 35.87
C PHE A 2 -38.01 35.68 34.51
N GLY A 3 -38.67 35.54 33.37
CA GLY A 3 -40.09 35.42 33.08
C GLY A 3 -40.33 35.70 31.58
N SER A 4 -41.43 35.15 31.10
CA SER A 4 -41.96 35.04 29.74
C SER A 4 -42.16 36.35 28.95
N SER A 5 -42.41 36.14 27.64
CA SER A 5 -43.37 36.82 26.75
C SER A 5 -42.75 37.66 25.62
N SER A 6 -42.87 37.22 24.36
CA SER A 6 -44.07 37.24 23.49
C SER A 6 -44.25 38.56 22.78
N SER A 7 -44.21 38.54 21.45
CA SER A 7 -45.32 38.94 20.55
C SER A 7 -44.76 39.03 19.13
N ALA A 8 -45.27 38.24 18.19
CA ALA A 8 -46.35 38.62 17.27
C ALA A 8 -45.80 39.45 16.10
N MET A 9 -46.22 39.30 14.85
CA MET A 9 -47.57 39.06 14.37
C MET A 9 -47.51 38.85 12.84
N LEU A 10 -48.61 38.32 12.29
CA LEU A 10 -49.05 38.27 10.89
C LEU A 10 -48.83 36.91 10.19
N SER A 11 -49.80 35.96 10.20
CA SER A 11 -51.17 36.03 9.64
C SER A 11 -51.14 36.32 8.14
N ALA A 12 -51.77 35.60 7.23
CA ALA A 12 -52.65 34.44 7.25
C ALA A 12 -52.86 34.02 5.78
N LEU A 13 -53.35 32.80 5.57
CA LEU A 13 -54.57 32.49 4.80
C LEU A 13 -54.64 30.94 4.76
N ALA A 14 -55.41 30.30 5.65
CA ALA A 14 -56.87 30.15 5.59
C ALA A 14 -57.29 29.32 4.35
N SER A 15 -58.12 28.27 4.43
CA SER A 15 -59.07 27.91 5.46
C SER A 15 -59.89 26.68 5.04
N ARG A 16 -60.45 26.01 6.06
CA ARG A 16 -61.80 25.38 6.13
C ARG A 16 -61.95 23.95 5.58
N SER A 17 -62.66 23.04 6.27
CA SER A 17 -63.71 23.21 7.30
C SER A 17 -63.99 21.92 8.09
N HIS A 18 -64.32 22.11 9.40
CA HIS A 18 -65.40 21.52 10.23
C HIS A 18 -65.82 20.04 10.07
N ALA A 19 -66.33 19.32 11.08
CA ALA A 19 -66.43 19.37 12.54
C ALA A 19 -67.29 18.15 12.93
N HIS A 20 -66.97 17.43 14.00
CA HIS A 20 -67.87 17.07 15.10
C HIS A 20 -67.23 16.01 16.00
N ALA A 21 -67.14 16.35 17.29
CA ALA A 21 -66.90 15.40 18.36
C ALA A 21 -68.23 14.77 18.78
N HIS A 22 -68.24 13.46 19.07
CA HIS A 22 -68.88 12.93 20.27
C HIS A 22 -68.36 11.52 20.58
N ALA A 23 -68.20 11.29 21.88
CA ALA A 23 -67.61 10.14 22.54
C ALA A 23 -68.35 8.81 22.33
N GLY A 24 -67.62 7.70 22.44
CA GLY A 24 -68.19 6.41 22.84
C GLY A 24 -67.56 5.18 22.18
N ALA A 25 -66.94 4.36 23.02
CA ALA A 25 -66.72 2.91 22.85
C ALA A 25 -65.64 2.41 21.85
N LEU A 26 -64.59 1.82 22.44
CA LEU A 26 -63.76 0.75 21.85
C LEU A 26 -64.64 -0.32 21.19
N PRO A 27 -64.27 -0.83 20.01
CA PRO A 27 -63.30 -1.94 19.98
C PRO A 27 -62.26 -1.84 18.86
N LEU A 28 -61.09 -2.41 19.16
CA LEU A 28 -59.91 -2.60 18.31
C LEU A 28 -60.26 -3.18 16.93
N PRO A 29 -59.80 -2.55 15.82
CA PRO A 29 -59.56 -3.23 14.57
C PRO A 29 -58.05 -3.35 14.29
N ALA A 30 -57.64 -4.60 14.04
CA ALA A 30 -56.45 -5.04 13.31
C ALA A 30 -55.30 -4.03 13.12
N GLU A 31 -54.19 -4.27 13.83
CA GLU A 31 -52.88 -3.73 13.47
C GLU A 31 -52.55 -4.12 12.03
N GLN A 32 -52.58 -3.12 11.14
CA GLN A 32 -51.87 -3.17 9.88
C GLN A 32 -50.36 -3.27 10.19
N PRO A 33 -49.59 -4.17 9.54
CA PRO A 33 -48.17 -4.27 9.78
C PRO A 33 -47.50 -2.94 9.43
N ALA A 34 -46.70 -2.46 10.38
CA ALA A 34 -45.92 -1.24 10.28
C ALA A 34 -45.10 -1.19 8.99
N ALA A 35 -44.97 0.03 8.47
CA ALA A 35 -44.18 0.39 7.29
C ALA A 35 -42.84 -0.36 7.23
N ALA A 36 -42.53 -0.89 6.05
CA ALA A 36 -41.28 -1.57 5.75
C ALA A 36 -40.07 -0.68 6.09
N PRO A 37 -39.00 -1.23 6.68
CA PRO A 37 -37.77 -0.47 6.91
C PRO A 37 -37.18 -0.08 5.55
N ASP A 38 -36.74 1.17 5.44
CA ASP A 38 -36.06 1.74 4.28
C ASP A 38 -35.05 0.74 3.70
N ASP A 39 -35.06 0.60 2.37
CA ASP A 39 -34.36 -0.41 1.59
C ASP A 39 -32.83 -0.14 1.56
N ALA A 40 -32.19 -0.15 2.73
CA ALA A 40 -30.79 0.26 2.94
C ALA A 40 -29.75 -0.65 2.27
N PHE A 41 -30.19 -1.79 1.72
CA PHE A 41 -29.33 -2.81 1.09
C PHE A 41 -29.71 -3.13 -0.37
N ASP A 42 -30.66 -2.39 -0.94
CA ASP A 42 -31.19 -2.53 -2.31
C ASP A 42 -31.59 -3.99 -2.64
N LEU A 43 -32.57 -4.56 -1.92
CA LEU A 43 -32.97 -5.97 -2.08
C LEU A 43 -34.42 -6.17 -2.55
N GLY A 44 -35.23 -5.11 -2.59
CA GLY A 44 -36.66 -5.19 -2.87
C GLY A 44 -37.05 -5.69 -4.28
N ASP A 45 -36.18 -5.49 -5.28
CA ASP A 45 -36.50 -5.84 -6.68
C ASP A 45 -36.21 -7.31 -7.02
N ASP A 46 -35.27 -7.96 -6.33
CA ASP A 46 -34.75 -9.30 -6.67
C ASP A 46 -35.36 -10.44 -5.83
N TYR A 47 -35.97 -10.12 -4.68
CA TYR A 47 -36.47 -11.10 -3.70
C TYR A 47 -37.84 -10.68 -3.16
N GLY A 48 -38.77 -11.63 -2.96
CA GLY A 48 -40.10 -11.31 -2.42
C GLY A 48 -40.07 -10.67 -1.02
N ASP A 49 -41.08 -9.87 -0.69
CA ASP A 49 -41.14 -9.01 0.51
C ASP A 49 -40.74 -9.68 1.83
N ASP A 50 -41.18 -10.93 2.05
CA ASP A 50 -40.86 -11.69 3.27
C ASP A 50 -39.37 -12.11 3.32
N ALA A 51 -38.81 -12.53 2.18
CA ALA A 51 -37.42 -12.94 2.05
C ALA A 51 -36.47 -11.75 2.12
N ALA A 52 -36.83 -10.64 1.47
CA ALA A 52 -36.08 -9.39 1.54
C ALA A 52 -35.98 -8.90 3.00
N ARG A 53 -37.08 -8.93 3.76
CA ARG A 53 -37.08 -8.57 5.19
C ARG A 53 -36.11 -9.42 6.02
N GLU A 54 -36.09 -10.74 5.82
CA GLU A 54 -35.16 -11.62 6.56
C GLU A 54 -33.70 -11.42 6.15
N LEU A 55 -33.43 -11.21 4.86
CA LEU A 55 -32.07 -10.95 4.34
C LEU A 55 -31.54 -9.60 4.84
N VAL A 56 -32.36 -8.55 4.84
CA VAL A 56 -32.04 -7.23 5.42
C VAL A 56 -31.75 -7.35 6.91
N ALA A 57 -32.55 -8.12 7.66
CA ALA A 57 -32.29 -8.40 9.07
C ALA A 57 -30.96 -9.15 9.27
N THR A 58 -30.59 -10.04 8.36
CA THR A 58 -29.34 -10.81 8.46
C THR A 58 -28.11 -9.96 8.11
N LEU A 59 -28.21 -9.11 7.08
CA LEU A 59 -27.15 -8.19 6.68
C LEU A 59 -26.94 -7.06 7.69
N SER A 60 -28.00 -6.53 8.29
CA SER A 60 -27.90 -5.54 9.36
C SER A 60 -27.21 -6.08 10.61
N LEU A 61 -27.42 -7.36 10.95
CA LEU A 61 -26.68 -8.03 12.03
C LEU A 61 -25.17 -8.12 11.73
N LEU A 62 -24.79 -8.42 10.49
CA LEU A 62 -23.37 -8.46 10.08
C LEU A 62 -22.75 -7.07 10.07
N ASP A 63 -23.49 -6.06 9.62
CA ASP A 63 -23.07 -4.65 9.60
C ASP A 63 -22.85 -4.12 11.03
N ALA A 64 -23.75 -4.45 11.96
CA ALA A 64 -23.62 -4.10 13.38
C ALA A 64 -22.36 -4.68 14.04
N VAL A 65 -21.79 -5.75 13.47
CA VAL A 65 -20.56 -6.39 13.96
C VAL A 65 -19.31 -5.84 13.22
N GLY A 66 -19.50 -4.92 12.28
CA GLY A 66 -18.41 -4.25 11.55
C GLY A 66 -18.01 -4.94 10.25
N PHE A 67 -18.85 -5.81 9.67
CA PHE A 67 -18.61 -6.38 8.35
C PHE A 67 -19.06 -5.41 7.25
N ALA A 68 -18.18 -4.49 6.87
CA ALA A 68 -18.47 -3.43 5.89
C ALA A 68 -18.90 -3.94 4.49
N LYS A 69 -18.55 -5.18 4.13
CA LYS A 69 -18.97 -5.80 2.86
C LYS A 69 -20.47 -6.14 2.81
N ALA A 70 -21.20 -6.09 3.92
CA ALA A 70 -22.66 -6.26 3.95
C ALA A 70 -23.38 -5.16 3.13
N ARG A 71 -22.84 -3.94 3.10
CA ARG A 71 -23.39 -2.78 2.38
C ARG A 71 -22.91 -2.64 0.93
N ALA A 72 -22.03 -3.53 0.46
CA ALA A 72 -21.45 -3.41 -0.87
C ALA A 72 -22.43 -3.92 -1.94
N SER A 73 -23.02 -3.01 -2.72
CA SER A 73 -24.02 -3.33 -3.75
C SER A 73 -23.48 -4.18 -4.92
N GLY A 74 -22.17 -4.17 -5.16
CA GLY A 74 -21.53 -4.90 -6.27
C GLY A 74 -21.37 -6.42 -6.07
N TYR A 75 -21.78 -6.98 -4.93
CA TYR A 75 -21.73 -8.43 -4.67
C TYR A 75 -23.13 -9.02 -4.57
N SER A 76 -23.27 -10.30 -4.95
CA SER A 76 -24.53 -11.02 -4.77
C SER A 76 -24.87 -11.17 -3.28
N VAL A 77 -26.16 -11.26 -2.94
CA VAL A 77 -26.62 -11.44 -1.55
C VAL A 77 -25.98 -12.68 -0.90
N PHE A 78 -25.86 -13.76 -1.68
CA PHE A 78 -25.14 -14.96 -1.30
C PHE A 78 -23.68 -14.67 -0.87
N GLU A 79 -22.93 -13.92 -1.66
CA GLU A 79 -21.54 -13.57 -1.33
C GLU A 79 -21.42 -12.63 -0.13
N ARG A 80 -22.39 -11.73 0.05
CA ARG A 80 -22.44 -10.84 1.23
C ARG A 80 -22.65 -11.65 2.52
N ILE A 81 -23.60 -12.58 2.52
CA ILE A 81 -23.92 -13.41 3.70
C ILE A 81 -22.84 -14.46 3.96
N LEU A 82 -22.46 -15.23 2.94
CA LEU A 82 -21.46 -16.29 3.08
C LEU A 82 -20.05 -15.73 3.34
N GLY A 83 -19.72 -14.58 2.74
CA GLY A 83 -18.53 -13.82 3.07
C GLY A 83 -18.54 -13.31 4.51
N GLY A 84 -19.71 -12.86 5.00
CA GLY A 84 -19.92 -12.51 6.40
C GLY A 84 -19.71 -13.70 7.35
N LEU A 85 -20.21 -14.88 7.00
CA LEU A 85 -20.00 -16.12 7.76
C LEU A 85 -18.52 -16.54 7.79
N CYS A 86 -17.84 -16.49 6.64
CA CYS A 86 -16.40 -16.76 6.57
C CYS A 86 -15.61 -15.77 7.44
N TRP A 87 -16.00 -14.50 7.44
CA TRP A 87 -15.39 -13.46 8.26
C TRP A 87 -15.64 -13.70 9.76
N LEU A 88 -16.86 -14.07 10.17
CA LEU A 88 -17.18 -14.44 11.55
C LEU A 88 -16.35 -15.65 12.00
N LEU A 89 -16.27 -16.71 11.18
CA LEU A 89 -15.44 -17.87 11.47
C LEU A 89 -13.95 -17.51 11.59
N GLN A 90 -13.46 -16.59 10.75
CA GLN A 90 -12.07 -16.12 10.83
C GLN A 90 -11.78 -15.32 12.12
N ARG A 91 -12.80 -14.68 12.70
CA ARG A 91 -12.73 -13.92 13.95
C ARG A 91 -12.84 -14.82 15.17
N LEU A 92 -13.79 -15.76 15.16
CA LEU A 92 -14.04 -16.72 16.23
C LEU A 92 -12.91 -17.74 16.35
N VAL A 93 -12.34 -18.20 15.23
CA VAL A 93 -11.32 -19.25 15.24
C VAL A 93 -9.91 -18.66 15.36
N LYS A 94 -9.29 -18.94 16.52
CA LYS A 94 -7.86 -18.65 16.80
C LYS A 94 -6.95 -19.14 15.67
N ARG A 95 -5.88 -18.40 15.36
CA ARG A 95 -4.97 -18.71 14.23
C ARG A 95 -4.30 -20.08 14.37
N GLU A 96 -4.05 -20.55 15.58
CA GLU A 96 -3.42 -21.86 15.85
C GLU A 96 -4.36 -23.02 15.46
N ASN A 97 -5.68 -22.82 15.56
CA ASN A 97 -6.71 -23.78 15.14
C ASN A 97 -7.14 -23.61 13.67
N ALA A 98 -6.37 -22.87 12.86
CA ALA A 98 -6.68 -22.61 11.46
C ALA A 98 -6.87 -23.88 10.61
N ARG A 99 -6.22 -24.99 10.99
CA ARG A 99 -6.35 -26.28 10.30
C ARG A 99 -7.72 -26.92 10.46
N HIS A 100 -8.43 -26.64 11.55
CA HIS A 100 -9.69 -27.29 11.90
C HIS A 100 -10.90 -26.36 11.75
N GLY A 101 -10.79 -25.07 12.07
CA GLY A 101 -11.95 -24.16 12.11
C GLY A 101 -12.01 -23.03 11.07
N ARG A 102 -10.91 -22.73 10.35
CA ARG A 102 -10.95 -21.68 9.32
C ARG A 102 -11.36 -22.26 7.96
N VAL A 103 -12.12 -21.49 7.20
CA VAL A 103 -12.54 -21.84 5.84
C VAL A 103 -11.30 -21.92 4.95
N GLN A 104 -11.02 -23.11 4.40
CA GLN A 104 -9.88 -23.39 3.52
C GLN A 104 -10.37 -23.41 2.07
N TRP A 105 -10.93 -22.29 1.62
CA TRP A 105 -11.44 -22.13 0.26
C TRP A 105 -10.76 -20.95 -0.43
N GLU A 106 -10.15 -21.21 -1.58
CA GLU A 106 -9.44 -20.19 -2.34
C GLU A 106 -10.41 -19.37 -3.20
N LEU A 107 -11.00 -18.34 -2.56
CA LEU A 107 -11.94 -17.40 -3.18
C LEU A 107 -11.35 -16.66 -4.41
N LEU A 108 -10.02 -16.58 -4.53
CA LEU A 108 -9.33 -15.85 -5.62
C LEU A 108 -9.23 -16.65 -6.93
N PHE A 109 -9.23 -17.99 -6.86
CA PHE A 109 -9.01 -18.86 -8.02
C PHE A 109 -10.28 -19.57 -8.49
N GLN A 110 -11.39 -19.43 -7.77
CA GLN A 110 -12.68 -20.05 -8.11
C GLN A 110 -13.80 -18.99 -8.08
N PRO A 111 -14.16 -18.40 -9.23
CA PRO A 111 -15.24 -17.41 -9.29
C PRO A 111 -16.59 -18.04 -8.94
N HIS A 112 -17.38 -17.36 -8.10
CA HIS A 112 -18.69 -17.83 -7.65
C HIS A 112 -19.81 -17.53 -8.65
N ASP A 113 -19.51 -17.29 -9.93
CA ASP A 113 -20.56 -17.11 -10.96
C ASP A 113 -21.28 -18.42 -11.28
N LYS A 114 -20.58 -19.55 -11.13
CA LYS A 114 -21.10 -20.90 -11.40
C LYS A 114 -21.56 -21.58 -10.12
N MET A 115 -22.57 -22.44 -10.22
CA MET A 115 -23.15 -23.13 -9.06
C MET A 115 -22.17 -24.09 -8.35
N ARG A 116 -21.28 -24.76 -9.09
CA ARG A 116 -20.34 -25.74 -8.53
C ARG A 116 -19.35 -25.13 -7.53
N PRO A 117 -18.67 -23.99 -7.82
CA PRO A 117 -17.89 -23.25 -6.82
C PRO A 117 -18.70 -22.77 -5.62
N ARG A 118 -19.94 -22.27 -5.82
CA ARG A 118 -20.82 -21.84 -4.71
C ARG A 118 -21.13 -22.98 -3.74
N LEU A 119 -21.49 -24.15 -4.28
CA LEU A 119 -21.77 -25.34 -3.48
C LEU A 119 -20.52 -25.84 -2.75
N GLY A 120 -19.35 -25.80 -3.39
CA GLY A 120 -18.09 -26.17 -2.76
C GLY A 120 -17.72 -25.28 -1.57
N LEU A 121 -17.86 -23.96 -1.70
CA LEU A 121 -17.65 -23.02 -0.60
C LEU A 121 -18.67 -23.25 0.54
N ALA A 122 -19.95 -23.45 0.21
CA ALA A 122 -20.99 -23.73 1.21
C ALA A 122 -20.71 -25.03 1.98
N GLN A 123 -20.30 -26.10 1.29
CA GLN A 123 -19.91 -27.37 1.93
C GLN A 123 -18.71 -27.21 2.85
N GLU A 124 -17.71 -26.42 2.45
CA GLU A 124 -16.55 -26.16 3.28
C GLU A 124 -16.91 -25.35 4.53
N VAL A 125 -17.77 -24.34 4.41
CA VAL A 125 -18.27 -23.57 5.56
C VAL A 125 -19.01 -24.48 6.55
N VAL A 126 -19.90 -25.37 6.08
CA VAL A 126 -20.60 -26.34 6.95
C VAL A 126 -19.61 -27.28 7.64
N ARG A 127 -18.64 -27.83 6.91
CA ARG A 127 -17.60 -28.70 7.47
C ARG A 127 -16.80 -28.01 8.58
N ARG A 128 -16.56 -26.69 8.45
CA ARG A 128 -15.88 -25.89 9.48
C ARG A 128 -16.76 -25.53 10.66
N LEU A 129 -18.05 -25.30 10.43
CA LEU A 129 -19.03 -25.10 11.51
C LEU A 129 -19.18 -26.36 12.36
N GLU A 130 -19.20 -27.54 11.75
CA GLU A 130 -19.25 -28.83 12.45
C GLU A 130 -17.98 -29.13 13.27
N ALA A 131 -16.84 -28.59 12.84
CA ALA A 131 -15.56 -28.73 13.52
C ALA A 131 -15.38 -27.75 14.70
N LEU A 132 -16.32 -26.82 14.93
CA LEU A 132 -16.25 -25.91 16.07
C LEU A 132 -16.52 -26.66 17.40
N PRO A 133 -15.81 -26.31 18.48
CA PRO A 133 -16.02 -26.95 19.79
C PRO A 133 -17.40 -26.65 20.40
N GLN A 134 -18.02 -25.52 20.04
CA GLN A 134 -19.38 -25.16 20.42
C GLN A 134 -20.36 -25.57 19.32
N ARG A 135 -21.44 -26.24 19.74
CA ARG A 135 -22.50 -26.70 18.83
C ARG A 135 -23.35 -25.50 18.38
N VAL A 136 -23.18 -25.12 17.12
CA VAL A 136 -24.09 -24.21 16.43
C VAL A 136 -25.25 -25.03 15.82
N ALA A 137 -26.37 -24.37 15.51
CA ALA A 137 -27.53 -25.04 14.89
C ALA A 137 -27.11 -25.80 13.61
N PRO A 138 -27.61 -27.05 13.40
CA PRO A 138 -27.25 -27.85 12.23
C PRO A 138 -27.78 -27.18 10.96
N ILE A 139 -26.90 -27.00 9.97
CA ILE A 139 -27.22 -26.41 8.67
C ILE A 139 -26.69 -27.30 7.56
N GLN A 140 -27.53 -27.52 6.54
CA GLN A 140 -27.13 -28.25 5.34
C GLN A 140 -26.56 -27.31 4.27
N PRO A 141 -25.65 -27.78 3.39
CA PRO A 141 -25.01 -26.93 2.39
C PRO A 141 -25.98 -26.24 1.41
N HIS A 142 -27.13 -26.85 1.10
CA HIS A 142 -28.13 -26.24 0.23
C HIS A 142 -28.80 -25.02 0.85
N GLN A 143 -28.92 -24.99 2.18
CA GLN A 143 -29.55 -23.89 2.92
C GLN A 143 -28.69 -22.61 2.86
N LEU A 144 -27.37 -22.76 2.75
CA LEU A 144 -26.43 -21.65 2.57
C LEU A 144 -26.43 -21.09 1.14
N LEU A 145 -26.99 -21.81 0.16
CA LEU A 145 -27.14 -21.33 -1.22
C LEU A 145 -28.29 -20.34 -1.39
N LEU A 146 -29.14 -20.18 -0.36
CA LEU A 146 -30.27 -19.24 -0.34
C LEU A 146 -31.24 -19.44 -1.53
N GLN A 147 -31.42 -20.69 -1.98
CA GLN A 147 -32.34 -21.04 -3.07
C GLN A 147 -33.79 -21.20 -2.60
N ASP A 148 -33.99 -21.62 -1.35
CA ASP A 148 -35.31 -21.83 -0.76
C ASP A 148 -35.59 -20.81 0.35
N PHE A 149 -36.79 -20.21 0.33
CA PHE A 149 -37.18 -19.14 1.27
C PHE A 149 -37.28 -19.60 2.74
N GLY A 150 -37.53 -20.90 2.99
CA GLY A 150 -37.55 -21.48 4.34
C GLY A 150 -36.15 -21.58 4.98
N ASP A 151 -35.10 -21.58 4.17
CA ASP A 151 -33.72 -21.75 4.63
C ASP A 151 -33.08 -20.45 5.10
N ILE A 152 -33.59 -19.29 4.66
CA ILE A 152 -33.10 -17.96 5.05
C ILE A 152 -33.17 -17.78 6.58
N GLY A 153 -34.27 -18.22 7.19
CA GLY A 153 -34.44 -18.18 8.65
C GLY A 153 -33.45 -19.07 9.40
N ALA A 154 -33.03 -20.20 8.82
CA ALA A 154 -31.99 -21.05 9.40
C ALA A 154 -30.62 -20.36 9.36
N VAL A 155 -30.28 -19.74 8.22
CA VAL A 155 -29.05 -18.96 8.06
C VAL A 155 -29.01 -17.77 9.03
N ARG A 156 -30.14 -17.07 9.20
CA ARG A 156 -30.27 -15.98 10.18
C ARG A 156 -30.02 -16.44 11.61
N ARG A 157 -30.59 -17.58 12.02
CA ARG A 157 -30.35 -18.17 13.37
C ARG A 157 -28.88 -18.53 13.57
N LEU A 158 -28.22 -19.06 12.54
CA LEU A 158 -26.78 -19.36 12.57
C LEU A 158 -25.95 -18.09 12.71
N VAL A 159 -26.22 -17.04 11.93
CA VAL A 159 -25.53 -15.75 12.02
C VAL A 159 -25.71 -15.16 13.42
N LEU A 160 -26.93 -15.18 13.96
CA LEU A 160 -27.21 -14.73 15.32
C LEU A 160 -26.40 -15.51 16.37
N ALA A 161 -26.33 -16.84 16.25
CA ALA A 161 -25.54 -17.67 17.16
C ALA A 161 -24.04 -17.36 17.07
N LEU A 162 -23.50 -17.17 15.86
CA LEU A 162 -22.09 -16.81 15.66
C LEU A 162 -21.78 -15.40 16.17
N VAL A 163 -22.69 -14.45 16.00
CA VAL A 163 -22.55 -13.09 16.54
C VAL A 163 -22.65 -13.07 18.06
N ALA A 164 -23.54 -13.89 18.65
CA ALA A 164 -23.61 -14.06 20.10
C ALA A 164 -22.30 -14.63 20.66
N MET A 165 -21.77 -15.69 20.04
CA MET A 165 -20.45 -16.25 20.41
C MET A 165 -19.32 -15.21 20.30
N LEU A 166 -19.36 -14.35 19.27
CA LEU A 166 -18.37 -13.29 19.12
C LEU A 166 -18.46 -12.23 20.24
N ARG A 167 -19.68 -11.94 20.71
CA ARG A 167 -19.91 -11.02 21.83
C ARG A 167 -19.49 -11.64 23.16
N ASP A 168 -19.76 -12.93 23.36
CA ASP A 168 -19.40 -13.70 24.56
C ASP A 168 -17.88 -13.87 24.72
N ASP A 169 -17.12 -13.93 23.63
CA ASP A 169 -15.64 -13.90 23.61
C ASP A 169 -15.05 -12.53 24.01
N GLY A 170 -15.87 -11.58 24.48
CA GLY A 170 -15.43 -10.27 24.98
C GLY A 170 -15.13 -9.24 23.89
N ILE A 171 -15.54 -9.50 22.64
CA ILE A 171 -15.30 -8.59 21.50
C ILE A 171 -16.45 -7.56 21.35
N GLY A 172 -17.51 -7.68 22.16
CA GLY A 172 -18.71 -6.84 22.06
C GLY A 172 -19.30 -6.36 23.38
N GLY A 173 -18.46 -5.90 24.32
CA GLY A 173 -18.92 -5.05 25.43
C GLY A 173 -18.93 -3.58 25.02
N ASP A 174 -19.98 -2.85 25.40
CA ASP A 174 -20.26 -1.45 25.07
C ASP A 174 -19.01 -0.54 25.01
N VAL A 175 -18.65 -0.12 23.80
CA VAL A 175 -17.53 0.81 23.58
C VAL A 175 -18.09 2.22 23.45
N THR A 176 -17.93 3.02 24.50
CA THR A 176 -17.89 4.49 24.39
C THR A 176 -16.63 4.91 23.64
N PRO A 177 -16.68 5.98 22.82
CA PRO A 177 -15.68 6.25 21.77
C PRO A 177 -14.33 6.82 22.25
N GLU A 178 -13.99 6.72 23.53
CA GLU A 178 -12.87 7.50 24.10
C GLU A 178 -11.71 6.68 24.70
N THR A 179 -11.76 5.34 24.69
CA THR A 179 -10.62 4.54 25.18
C THR A 179 -10.13 3.54 24.15
N ALA A 180 -8.85 3.67 23.83
CA ALA A 180 -8.10 3.01 22.78
C ALA A 180 -8.54 1.56 22.49
N VAL A 181 -9.02 1.34 21.26
CA VAL A 181 -9.01 0.03 20.62
C VAL A 181 -7.59 -0.54 20.76
N PRO A 182 -7.36 -1.65 21.50
CA PRO A 182 -6.04 -2.24 21.54
C PRO A 182 -5.63 -2.56 20.10
N SER A 183 -4.46 -2.05 19.71
CA SER A 183 -3.93 -2.21 18.36
C SER A 183 -4.09 -3.66 17.94
N HIS A 184 -4.36 -3.93 16.66
CA HIS A 184 -4.49 -5.29 16.14
C HIS A 184 -3.33 -6.20 16.61
N LEU A 185 -2.15 -5.62 16.83
CA LEU A 185 -0.97 -6.26 17.40
C LEU A 185 -1.14 -6.70 18.87
N ALA A 186 -1.66 -5.83 19.75
CA ALA A 186 -1.92 -6.17 21.15
C ALA A 186 -2.92 -7.33 21.29
N ARG A 187 -3.94 -7.36 20.42
CA ARG A 187 -4.90 -8.49 20.33
C ARG A 187 -4.26 -9.78 19.81
N LEU A 188 -3.34 -9.69 18.86
CA LEU A 188 -2.55 -10.83 18.40
C LEU A 188 -1.55 -11.32 19.45
N GLN A 189 -1.07 -10.44 20.34
CA GLN A 189 -0.13 -10.81 21.40
C GLN A 189 -0.87 -11.51 22.56
N ALA A 190 -2.06 -11.04 22.94
CA ALA A 190 -2.89 -11.64 23.98
C ALA A 190 -3.45 -13.03 23.62
N THR A 191 -3.48 -13.39 22.33
CA THR A 191 -4.09 -14.63 21.83
C THR A 191 -3.08 -15.75 21.53
N ARG A 192 -1.79 -15.58 21.83
CA ARG A 192 -0.75 -16.60 21.58
C ARG A 192 -0.67 -17.61 22.72
N GLU A 193 -0.61 -18.90 22.36
CA GLU A 193 -0.50 -20.03 23.31
C GLU A 193 0.64 -19.89 24.34
N TYR A 194 1.76 -19.25 23.97
CA TYR A 194 2.87 -19.09 24.91
C TYR A 194 2.51 -18.18 26.10
N VAL A 195 1.54 -17.27 25.96
CA VAL A 195 1.06 -16.42 27.06
C VAL A 195 0.27 -17.25 28.08
N ASP A 196 -0.54 -18.22 27.62
CA ASP A 196 -1.23 -19.18 28.47
C ASP A 196 -0.23 -20.15 29.14
N VAL A 197 0.83 -20.56 28.43
CA VAL A 197 1.92 -21.37 29.00
C VAL A 197 2.68 -20.59 30.07
N LEU A 198 2.98 -19.31 29.83
CA LEU A 198 3.62 -18.41 30.81
C LEU A 198 2.70 -18.08 31.98
N ALA A 199 1.37 -18.03 31.77
CA ALA A 199 0.39 -17.83 32.82
C ALA A 199 0.27 -19.09 33.71
N ARG A 200 0.23 -20.28 33.09
CA ARG A 200 0.26 -21.57 33.81
C ARG A 200 1.55 -21.78 34.60
N GLN A 201 2.68 -21.33 34.05
CA GLN A 201 3.97 -21.33 34.77
C GLN A 201 3.99 -20.33 35.93
N ARG A 202 3.27 -19.20 35.83
CA ARG A 202 3.15 -18.21 36.91
C ARG A 202 2.19 -18.63 38.02
N VAL A 203 1.13 -19.38 37.70
CA VAL A 203 0.06 -19.74 38.66
C VAL A 203 0.30 -21.09 39.35
N GLY A 204 1.23 -21.92 38.87
CA GLY A 204 1.60 -23.16 39.58
C GLY A 204 0.46 -24.18 39.70
N GLU A 205 -0.57 -24.09 38.85
CA GLU A 205 -1.73 -24.98 38.87
C GLU A 205 -1.45 -26.27 38.08
N THR A 206 -1.21 -27.35 38.81
CA THR A 206 -1.31 -28.72 38.29
C THR A 206 -2.73 -29.23 38.42
N THR A 207 -3.59 -29.00 37.41
CA THR A 207 -4.84 -29.78 37.28
C THR A 207 -5.16 -30.12 35.83
N GLY A 208 -5.03 -31.43 35.53
CA GLY A 208 -5.96 -32.22 34.72
C GLY A 208 -6.25 -31.80 33.29
N GLY A 209 -5.46 -32.28 32.33
CA GLY A 209 -5.86 -32.30 30.92
C GLY A 209 -4.70 -32.41 29.93
N ARG A 210 -4.30 -33.66 29.64
CA ARG A 210 -3.27 -34.08 28.66
C ARG A 210 -1.82 -33.86 29.12
N ALA A 211 -1.18 -34.96 29.51
CA ALA A 211 0.27 -35.02 29.70
C ALA A 211 0.97 -34.53 28.42
N PRO A 212 1.93 -33.60 28.49
CA PRO A 212 2.75 -33.26 27.34
C PRO A 212 3.47 -34.54 26.89
N CYS A 213 3.49 -34.79 25.58
CA CYS A 213 4.24 -35.90 25.01
C CYS A 213 5.69 -35.83 25.52
N PRO A 214 6.28 -36.94 26.00
CA PRO A 214 7.66 -36.91 26.49
C PRO A 214 8.57 -36.44 25.36
N LEU A 215 9.28 -35.34 25.59
CA LEU A 215 10.28 -34.80 24.69
C LEU A 215 11.29 -35.90 24.34
N LYS A 216 11.70 -35.97 23.06
CA LYS A 216 12.72 -36.93 22.63
C LYS A 216 14.00 -36.72 23.48
N ARG A 217 14.73 -37.80 23.77
CA ARG A 217 15.94 -37.76 24.61
C ARG A 217 16.96 -36.72 24.14
N GLU A 218 17.07 -36.53 22.83
CA GLU A 218 17.91 -35.50 22.19
C GLU A 218 17.48 -34.08 22.56
N VAL A 219 16.18 -33.80 22.57
CA VAL A 219 15.63 -32.49 22.94
C VAL A 219 15.83 -32.23 24.43
N VAL A 220 15.63 -33.24 25.27
CA VAL A 220 15.92 -33.15 26.72
C VAL A 220 17.42 -32.92 26.96
N HIS A 221 18.29 -33.50 26.14
CA HIS A 221 19.73 -33.26 26.22
C HIS A 221 20.09 -31.83 25.80
N LEU A 222 19.53 -31.34 24.69
CA LEU A 222 19.72 -29.96 24.23
C LEU A 222 19.19 -28.95 25.25
N GLU A 223 18.02 -29.18 25.85
CA GLU A 223 17.47 -28.32 26.91
C GLU A 223 18.39 -28.26 28.14
N ARG A 224 19.05 -29.37 28.50
CA ARG A 224 19.99 -29.40 29.63
C ARG A 224 21.32 -28.74 29.30
N VAL A 225 21.84 -28.93 28.09
CA VAL A 225 23.13 -28.37 27.64
C VAL A 225 23.03 -26.87 27.37
N PHE A 226 21.91 -26.42 26.81
CA PHE A 226 21.64 -25.02 26.48
C PHE A 226 20.66 -24.36 27.48
N ALA A 227 20.52 -24.90 28.68
CA ALA A 227 19.73 -24.29 29.73
C ALA A 227 20.28 -22.87 30.01
N PRO A 228 19.44 -21.82 29.96
CA PRO A 228 19.91 -20.47 30.19
C PRO A 228 20.38 -20.32 31.65
N THR A 229 21.68 -20.16 31.85
CA THR A 229 22.27 -19.94 33.18
C THR A 229 22.27 -18.45 33.50
N ARG A 230 21.58 -18.03 34.57
CA ARG A 230 21.70 -16.66 35.09
C ARG A 230 23.10 -16.46 35.66
N LYS A 231 23.84 -15.51 35.10
CA LYS A 231 25.20 -15.16 35.54
C LYS A 231 25.18 -14.11 36.66
N TYR A 232 24.15 -13.26 36.66
CA TYR A 232 23.97 -12.20 37.64
C TYR A 232 22.58 -12.31 38.25
N GLN A 233 22.45 -11.91 39.52
CA GLN A 233 21.18 -11.86 40.25
C GLN A 233 20.97 -10.45 40.78
N TYR A 234 19.80 -9.88 40.53
CA TYR A 234 19.43 -8.57 41.06
C TYR A 234 19.04 -8.68 42.54
N ASN A 235 19.74 -7.94 43.42
CA ASN A 235 19.65 -8.11 44.87
C ASN A 235 18.67 -7.13 45.59
N ALA A 236 17.84 -6.36 44.89
CA ALA A 236 16.95 -5.39 45.54
C ALA A 236 15.49 -5.90 45.70
N PRO A 237 14.81 -5.61 46.82
CA PRO A 237 13.43 -6.00 47.06
C PRO A 237 12.47 -5.02 46.38
N VAL A 238 12.39 -5.06 45.05
CA VAL A 238 11.41 -4.28 44.30
C VAL A 238 10.34 -5.24 43.76
N THR A 239 9.10 -5.05 44.20
CA THR A 239 7.96 -5.79 43.66
C THR A 239 7.79 -5.48 42.17
N PRO A 240 7.67 -6.49 41.29
CA PRO A 240 7.71 -6.32 39.84
C PRO A 240 6.49 -5.60 39.24
N ALA A 241 5.53 -5.17 40.06
CA ALA A 241 4.31 -4.51 39.63
C ALA A 241 4.52 -3.03 39.25
N ASP A 242 5.56 -2.37 39.78
CA ASP A 242 5.73 -0.91 39.67
C ASP A 242 6.79 -0.49 38.64
N VAL A 243 7.34 -1.44 37.89
CA VAL A 243 8.47 -1.21 36.98
C VAL A 243 8.00 -1.33 35.52
N PRO A 244 8.32 -0.38 34.63
CA PRO A 244 7.96 -0.48 33.22
C PRO A 244 8.53 -1.76 32.58
N GLU A 245 7.76 -2.37 31.67
CA GLU A 245 8.11 -3.66 31.05
C GLU A 245 9.51 -3.64 30.41
N ASP A 246 9.91 -2.50 29.83
CA ASP A 246 11.23 -2.31 29.21
C ASP A 246 12.39 -2.44 30.22
N GLU A 247 12.22 -1.95 31.44
CA GLU A 247 13.23 -2.10 32.51
C GLU A 247 13.28 -3.54 33.04
N LEU A 248 12.13 -4.22 33.13
CA LEU A 248 12.07 -5.63 33.52
C LEU A 248 12.77 -6.53 32.50
N ILE A 249 12.56 -6.25 31.21
CA ILE A 249 13.24 -6.93 30.11
C ILE A 249 14.74 -6.65 30.18
N GLN A 250 15.17 -5.40 30.35
CA GLN A 250 16.58 -5.05 30.48
C GLN A 250 17.24 -5.71 31.68
N ARG A 251 16.57 -5.75 32.84
CA ARG A 251 17.05 -6.46 34.04
C ARG A 251 17.23 -7.96 33.75
N CYS A 252 16.24 -8.61 33.13
CA CYS A 252 16.33 -10.02 32.78
C CYS A 252 17.50 -10.28 31.79
N LEU A 253 17.67 -9.45 30.77
CA LEU A 253 18.77 -9.58 29.80
C LEU A 253 20.14 -9.41 30.47
N LEU A 254 20.26 -8.46 31.40
CA LEU A 254 21.47 -8.26 32.20
C LEU A 254 21.76 -9.46 33.13
N GLU A 255 20.73 -10.09 33.71
CA GLU A 255 20.88 -11.31 34.54
C GLU A 255 21.48 -12.50 33.76
N TYR A 256 21.13 -12.64 32.48
CA TYR A 256 21.72 -13.64 31.58
C TYR A 256 23.03 -13.17 30.91
N GLY A 257 23.48 -11.96 31.21
CA GLY A 257 24.77 -11.42 30.79
C GLY A 257 24.77 -10.74 29.42
N GLU A 258 23.59 -10.41 28.85
CA GLU A 258 23.47 -9.61 27.63
C GLU A 258 23.55 -8.11 27.95
N ARG A 259 24.48 -7.40 27.30
CA ARG A 259 24.63 -5.95 27.44
C ARG A 259 23.71 -5.25 26.42
N VAL A 260 22.60 -4.70 26.88
CA VAL A 260 21.73 -3.84 26.05
C VAL A 260 22.44 -2.49 25.86
N ALA A 261 22.95 -2.23 24.65
CA ALA A 261 23.40 -0.89 24.26
C ALA A 261 22.16 -0.02 24.05
N VAL A 262 21.64 0.57 25.12
CA VAL A 262 20.63 1.62 25.05
C VAL A 262 21.27 2.82 24.37
N GLY A 263 20.95 3.04 23.09
CA GLY A 263 21.21 4.32 22.44
C GLY A 263 20.32 5.36 23.10
N SER A 264 20.88 6.08 24.08
CA SER A 264 20.27 7.27 24.64
C SER A 264 20.03 8.26 23.51
N ALA A 265 18.76 8.50 23.19
CA ALA A 265 18.33 9.67 22.46
C ALA A 265 18.46 10.86 23.42
N GLY A 266 19.57 11.59 23.32
CA GLY A 266 19.82 12.79 24.11
C GLY A 266 21.12 13.46 23.64
N ASP A 267 21.01 14.75 23.36
CA ASP A 267 22.07 15.71 23.01
C ASP A 267 22.67 15.65 21.61
N ALA A 268 21.89 16.19 20.66
CA ALA A 268 22.45 16.86 19.50
C ALA A 268 23.16 18.15 19.96
N ALA A 269 24.46 18.04 20.21
CA ALA A 269 25.34 19.19 20.33
C ALA A 269 25.67 19.74 18.94
N GLU A 270 25.34 21.00 18.72
CA GLU A 270 25.78 21.86 17.62
C GLU A 270 27.29 21.73 17.35
N PRO A 271 27.76 21.57 16.10
CA PRO A 271 29.17 21.67 15.80
C PRO A 271 29.55 23.15 15.64
N SER A 272 30.26 23.67 16.64
CA SER A 272 31.00 24.92 16.53
C SER A 272 32.23 24.73 15.63
N GLU A 273 32.32 25.58 14.61
CA GLU A 273 33.49 25.77 13.76
C GLU A 273 34.75 26.11 14.59
N SER A 274 35.81 25.32 14.44
CA SER A 274 37.20 25.79 14.49
C SER A 274 38.17 24.65 14.18
N SER A 275 38.78 24.69 13.00
CA SER A 275 40.18 24.31 12.77
C SER A 275 40.50 24.52 11.29
N ALA A 276 41.00 25.72 10.97
CA ALA A 276 41.75 25.94 9.75
C ALA A 276 43.14 25.30 9.90
N ALA A 277 43.59 24.52 8.91
CA ALA A 277 44.86 24.76 8.21
C ALA A 277 45.20 23.66 7.20
N ASN A 278 45.60 24.14 6.01
CA ASN A 278 46.48 23.55 5.02
C ASN A 278 45.94 22.47 4.09
N GLU A 279 45.52 22.89 2.90
CA GLU A 279 46.03 22.30 1.66
C GLU A 279 46.08 23.38 0.57
N GLU A 280 47.26 23.49 -0.04
CA GLU A 280 47.62 24.47 -1.06
C GLU A 280 46.90 24.20 -2.39
N LEU A 281 46.50 25.28 -3.06
CA LEU A 281 46.09 25.28 -4.46
C LEU A 281 47.27 24.88 -5.37
N PRO A 282 47.04 24.04 -6.39
CA PRO A 282 47.71 24.19 -7.66
C PRO A 282 46.73 24.80 -8.68
N SER A 283 47.05 26.02 -9.09
CA SER A 283 46.55 26.68 -10.29
C SER A 283 46.91 25.88 -11.54
N GLY A 284 45.91 25.53 -12.34
CA GLY A 284 46.07 24.91 -13.66
C GLY A 284 44.77 25.03 -14.44
N ASP A 285 44.63 26.11 -15.20
CA ASP A 285 43.51 26.34 -16.13
C ASP A 285 43.63 25.42 -17.34
N ASP A 286 42.83 24.35 -17.38
CA ASP A 286 42.63 23.55 -18.60
C ASP A 286 41.12 23.26 -18.82
N PRO A 287 40.46 23.92 -19.80
CA PRO A 287 39.02 23.80 -20.03
C PRO A 287 38.57 22.42 -20.57
N ARG A 288 39.50 21.51 -20.86
CA ARG A 288 39.21 20.15 -21.35
C ARG A 288 38.86 19.15 -20.24
N GLN A 289 39.32 19.35 -19.01
CA GLN A 289 39.03 18.42 -17.91
C GLN A 289 37.62 18.58 -17.35
N SER A 290 37.10 19.82 -17.34
CA SER A 290 35.71 20.13 -16.94
C SER A 290 34.67 19.50 -17.90
N LEU A 291 34.97 19.49 -19.19
CA LEU A 291 34.13 18.87 -20.23
C LEU A 291 34.11 17.33 -20.14
N MET A 292 35.24 16.71 -19.77
CA MET A 292 35.32 15.25 -19.58
C MET A 292 34.55 14.80 -18.32
N GLN A 293 34.56 15.61 -17.26
CA GLN A 293 33.76 15.38 -16.05
C GLN A 293 32.25 15.56 -16.32
N GLN A 294 31.86 16.57 -17.10
CA GLN A 294 30.46 16.78 -17.49
C GLN A 294 29.91 15.70 -18.45
N LEU A 295 30.75 15.14 -19.34
CA LEU A 295 30.36 14.01 -20.20
C LEU A 295 30.20 12.70 -19.41
N SER A 296 30.96 12.51 -18.33
CA SER A 296 30.81 11.34 -17.44
C SER A 296 29.53 11.38 -16.60
N ALA A 297 29.08 12.57 -16.21
CA ALA A 297 27.84 12.77 -15.44
C ALA A 297 26.58 12.60 -16.29
N THR A 298 26.66 12.83 -17.61
CA THR A 298 25.52 12.72 -18.53
C THR A 298 25.31 11.32 -19.09
N LEU A 299 26.36 10.49 -19.20
CA LEU A 299 26.27 9.11 -19.65
C LEU A 299 25.81 8.12 -18.56
N SER A 300 25.84 8.50 -17.27
CA SER A 300 25.36 7.64 -16.17
C SER A 300 23.85 7.74 -15.90
N ARG A 301 23.10 8.54 -16.67
CA ARG A 301 21.65 8.77 -16.48
C ARG A 301 20.74 7.88 -17.33
N GLY A 302 21.31 6.93 -18.08
CA GLY A 302 20.57 6.12 -19.06
C GLY A 302 20.92 4.64 -19.04
N SER A 303 20.85 3.96 -17.89
CA SER A 303 20.61 2.50 -17.87
C SER A 303 20.22 2.02 -16.47
N SER A 304 19.34 1.02 -16.40
CA SER A 304 18.73 0.37 -15.22
C SER A 304 17.45 0.98 -14.65
N ARG A 305 16.42 1.06 -15.50
CA ARG A 305 15.02 0.90 -15.06
C ARG A 305 14.68 -0.59 -15.14
N GLN A 306 14.64 -1.29 -14.00
CA GLN A 306 13.56 -2.23 -13.65
C GLN A 306 13.72 -2.83 -12.24
N LEU A 307 12.63 -2.67 -11.47
CA LEU A 307 12.14 -3.46 -10.35
C LEU A 307 13.01 -3.59 -9.08
N ARG A 308 12.96 -2.54 -8.25
CA ARG A 308 12.94 -2.69 -6.80
C ARG A 308 11.57 -2.29 -6.25
N THR A 309 10.80 -3.28 -5.84
CA THR A 309 9.59 -3.07 -5.03
C THR A 309 9.90 -3.37 -3.57
N ARG A 310 9.76 -2.30 -2.77
CA ARG A 310 9.27 -2.25 -1.38
C ARG A 310 10.12 -2.93 -0.30
N ARG A 311 10.95 -2.11 0.37
CA ARG A 311 10.79 -1.73 1.79
C ARG A 311 11.91 -0.76 2.21
N SER A 312 11.65 0.55 2.11
CA SER A 312 12.22 1.60 2.97
C SER A 312 11.45 2.88 2.68
N ALA A 313 10.36 3.10 3.40
CA ALA A 313 9.46 4.24 3.20
C ALA A 313 9.74 5.41 4.15
N SER A 314 10.79 5.34 4.98
CA SER A 314 11.10 6.38 5.99
C SER A 314 12.43 7.11 5.78
N SER A 315 13.20 6.77 4.73
CA SER A 315 14.44 7.49 4.39
C SER A 315 14.26 8.49 3.24
N ALA A 316 13.30 8.24 2.34
CA ALA A 316 13.09 9.09 1.15
C ALA A 316 12.37 10.42 1.47
N THR A 317 11.63 10.50 2.58
CA THR A 317 11.00 11.74 3.04
C THR A 317 12.04 12.76 3.50
N ASN A 318 13.12 12.27 4.14
CA ASN A 318 14.16 13.13 4.69
C ASN A 318 15.06 13.72 3.59
N ASP A 319 15.31 12.96 2.52
CA ASP A 319 16.07 13.45 1.36
C ASP A 319 15.28 14.49 0.54
N PHE A 320 13.95 14.32 0.43
CA PHE A 320 13.08 15.28 -0.25
C PHE A 320 12.93 16.58 0.55
N ASP A 321 12.75 16.49 1.87
CA ASP A 321 12.65 17.68 2.73
C ASP A 321 13.97 18.46 2.78
N ALA A 322 15.12 17.79 2.79
CA ALA A 322 16.42 18.45 2.71
C ALA A 322 16.66 19.13 1.36
N GLN A 323 16.19 18.53 0.25
CA GLN A 323 16.26 19.15 -1.07
C GLN A 323 15.28 20.33 -1.21
N TYR A 324 14.09 20.21 -0.62
CA TYR A 324 13.09 21.28 -0.58
C TYR A 324 13.59 22.47 0.23
N GLN A 325 14.17 22.24 1.40
CA GLN A 325 14.75 23.30 2.24
C GLN A 325 15.88 24.04 1.53
N ARG A 326 16.79 23.33 0.85
CA ARG A 326 17.85 23.97 0.04
C ARG A 326 17.30 24.77 -1.13
N ALA A 327 16.26 24.28 -1.80
CA ALA A 327 15.61 25.02 -2.89
C ALA A 327 14.91 26.29 -2.39
N VAL A 328 14.29 26.24 -1.19
CA VAL A 328 13.67 27.40 -0.55
C VAL A 328 14.73 28.43 -0.13
N GLU A 329 15.85 27.98 0.45
CA GLU A 329 16.96 28.87 0.82
C GLU A 329 17.58 29.56 -0.41
N GLN A 330 17.76 28.83 -1.51
CA GLN A 330 18.24 29.39 -2.77
C GLN A 330 17.25 30.41 -3.36
N ALA A 331 15.95 30.10 -3.38
CA ALA A 331 14.93 31.03 -3.87
C ALA A 331 14.85 32.32 -3.03
N LEU A 332 14.97 32.21 -1.71
CA LEU A 332 14.99 33.38 -0.82
C LEU A 332 16.25 34.23 -1.01
N ALA A 333 17.41 33.61 -1.22
CA ALA A 333 18.64 34.32 -1.53
C ALA A 333 18.52 35.09 -2.86
N GLU A 334 17.95 34.47 -3.89
CA GLU A 334 17.69 35.10 -5.19
C GLU A 334 16.69 36.27 -5.09
N GLU A 335 15.60 36.12 -4.31
CA GLU A 335 14.67 37.22 -4.06
C GLU A 335 15.34 38.40 -3.32
N HIS A 336 16.21 38.12 -2.35
CA HIS A 336 16.94 39.15 -1.63
C HIS A 336 17.93 39.90 -2.52
N GLU A 337 18.64 39.20 -3.42
CA GLU A 337 19.50 39.84 -4.43
C GLU A 337 18.69 40.70 -5.40
N MET A 338 17.52 40.22 -5.85
CA MET A 338 16.66 40.97 -6.76
C MET A 338 16.11 42.24 -6.12
N LEU A 339 15.68 42.19 -4.85
CA LEU A 339 15.24 43.37 -4.10
C LEU A 339 16.39 44.35 -3.83
N ALA A 340 17.61 43.86 -3.58
CA ALA A 340 18.78 44.72 -3.44
C ALA A 340 19.11 45.45 -4.75
N ARG A 341 19.03 44.75 -5.89
CA ARG A 341 19.20 45.35 -7.23
C ARG A 341 18.11 46.38 -7.55
N GLN A 342 16.86 46.13 -7.16
CA GLN A 342 15.75 47.09 -7.32
C GLN A 342 15.97 48.36 -6.48
N ARG A 343 16.32 48.21 -5.19
CA ARG A 343 16.63 49.36 -4.31
C ARG A 343 17.80 50.18 -4.81
N ALA A 344 18.85 49.54 -5.34
CA ALA A 344 19.98 50.26 -5.93
C ALA A 344 19.53 51.13 -7.12
N ARG A 345 18.65 50.61 -7.99
CA ARG A 345 18.07 51.37 -9.12
C ARG A 345 17.18 52.51 -8.65
N GLU A 346 16.35 52.30 -7.62
CA GLU A 346 15.49 53.34 -7.03
C GLU A 346 16.33 54.47 -6.41
N THR A 347 17.40 54.14 -5.69
CA THR A 347 18.32 55.16 -5.14
C THR A 347 19.05 55.95 -6.22
N GLN A 348 19.37 55.32 -7.36
CA GLN A 348 19.94 56.01 -8.53
C GLN A 348 18.93 56.95 -9.21
N LEU A 349 17.66 56.57 -9.30
CA LEU A 349 16.59 57.42 -9.83
C LEU A 349 16.28 58.61 -8.91
N LEU A 350 16.28 58.40 -7.59
CA LEU A 350 16.09 59.46 -6.60
C LEU A 350 17.27 60.45 -6.57
N ALA A 351 18.49 59.99 -6.81
CA ALA A 351 19.66 60.86 -6.96
C ALA A 351 19.59 61.76 -8.21
N GLN A 352 18.86 61.37 -9.26
CA GLN A 352 18.66 62.19 -10.46
C GLN A 352 17.59 63.28 -10.29
N ILE A 353 16.64 63.11 -9.36
CA ILE A 353 15.54 64.07 -9.13
C ILE A 353 15.97 65.26 -8.23
N VAL A 354 17.00 65.08 -7.42
CA VAL A 354 17.47 66.11 -6.46
C VAL A 354 18.41 67.15 -7.11
N ALA A 355 18.75 67.02 -8.39
CA ALA A 355 19.73 67.86 -9.06
C ALA A 355 19.15 68.67 -10.25
N VAL A 356 18.21 69.60 -10.01
CA VAL A 356 18.00 70.75 -10.91
C VAL A 356 17.64 72.02 -10.09
N PRO A 357 18.41 73.12 -10.20
CA PRO A 357 18.23 74.38 -9.46
C PRO A 357 17.61 75.51 -10.31
N SER A 358 17.17 76.62 -9.67
CA SER A 358 17.11 78.04 -10.15
C SER A 358 15.98 78.84 -9.44
N PRO A 359 15.98 80.19 -9.37
CA PRO A 359 17.03 81.11 -8.93
C PRO A 359 16.50 82.24 -7.98
N VAL A 360 17.42 83.12 -7.62
CA VAL A 360 17.42 84.24 -6.65
C VAL A 360 16.92 85.57 -7.26
N ALA A 361 16.31 86.45 -6.45
CA ALA A 361 16.37 87.93 -6.51
C ALA A 361 15.37 88.53 -5.48
N ALA A 362 15.55 89.66 -4.78
CA ALA A 362 16.61 90.65 -4.66
C ALA A 362 16.28 91.60 -3.47
N ASP A 363 17.31 92.27 -2.95
CA ASP A 363 17.36 93.63 -2.36
C ASP A 363 16.55 93.96 -1.09
N ALA A 364 17.24 94.29 0.01
CA ALA A 364 17.60 95.65 0.48
C ALA A 364 16.49 96.21 1.39
N ALA A 365 16.68 96.92 2.50
CA ALA A 365 17.80 97.55 3.17
C ALA A 365 17.35 97.89 4.61
N GLY A 366 18.29 97.99 5.55
CA GLY A 366 18.31 99.04 6.56
C GLY A 366 17.30 99.03 7.73
N PRO A 367 17.58 99.79 8.80
CA PRO A 367 17.50 99.27 10.17
C PRO A 367 16.67 100.14 11.14
N LEU A 368 16.74 99.79 12.43
CA LEU A 368 16.61 100.63 13.64
C LEU A 368 15.36 100.46 14.53
N ALA A 369 15.68 99.99 15.73
CA ALA A 369 15.31 100.49 17.06
C ALA A 369 14.26 101.62 17.19
N SER A 370 13.22 101.29 17.97
CA SER A 370 12.56 102.07 19.04
C SER A 370 12.78 103.59 19.17
N ALA A 371 11.69 104.37 19.17
CA ALA A 371 11.15 105.14 20.31
C ALA A 371 10.28 106.36 19.88
N SER A 372 8.99 106.35 20.25
CA SER A 372 8.05 107.43 20.65
C SER A 372 8.22 108.93 20.22
N SER A 373 7.20 109.54 19.55
CA SER A 373 6.31 110.66 20.01
C SER A 373 5.61 111.51 18.89
N THR A 374 4.25 111.55 18.87
CA THR A 374 3.26 112.66 18.63
C THR A 374 3.13 113.53 17.31
N SER A 375 2.03 113.30 16.56
CA SER A 375 0.99 114.15 15.87
C SER A 375 1.23 115.47 15.07
N LEU A 376 0.94 115.47 13.72
CA LEU A 376 0.23 116.50 12.86
C LEU A 376 0.48 116.38 11.28
N GLN A 377 -0.12 115.45 10.47
CA GLN A 377 0.20 115.30 9.00
C GLN A 377 -0.89 114.85 7.97
N GLU A 378 -2.20 114.77 8.25
CA GLU A 378 -3.14 113.96 7.42
C GLU A 378 -3.87 114.61 6.19
N LEU A 379 -3.74 115.89 5.84
CA LEU A 379 -4.72 116.55 4.92
C LEU A 379 -4.43 116.63 3.40
N ARG A 380 -3.32 116.13 2.85
CA ARG A 380 -3.01 116.31 1.39
C ARG A 380 -3.40 115.15 0.46
N ALA A 381 -4.12 114.16 0.97
CA ALA A 381 -4.35 112.91 0.25
C ALA A 381 -5.57 112.89 -0.71
N VAL A 382 -6.39 113.95 -0.77
CA VAL A 382 -7.77 113.82 -1.31
C VAL A 382 -7.94 114.26 -2.77
N GLU A 383 -7.09 115.09 -3.38
CA GLU A 383 -7.37 115.66 -4.72
C GLU A 383 -6.91 114.81 -5.90
N THR A 384 -6.05 113.84 -5.69
CA THR A 384 -5.64 112.89 -6.74
C THR A 384 -6.79 111.98 -7.19
N THR A 385 -7.97 112.06 -6.57
CA THR A 385 -9.00 111.02 -6.66
C THR A 385 -9.99 111.15 -7.83
N LEU A 386 -9.99 112.24 -8.62
CA LEU A 386 -11.12 112.52 -9.55
C LEU A 386 -10.86 112.23 -11.04
N ASP A 387 -9.69 112.55 -11.60
CA ASP A 387 -9.36 112.22 -13.02
C ASP A 387 -9.18 110.72 -13.25
N GLU A 388 -9.11 110.01 -12.15
CA GLU A 388 -9.25 108.58 -12.06
C GLU A 388 -10.62 108.16 -12.62
N ALA A 389 -11.70 108.92 -12.39
CA ALA A 389 -13.09 108.54 -12.64
C ALA A 389 -13.54 108.37 -14.12
N GLN A 390 -12.92 109.05 -15.09
CA GLN A 390 -13.42 109.03 -16.48
C GLN A 390 -12.76 107.99 -17.38
N ARG A 391 -11.48 107.69 -17.10
CA ARG A 391 -10.82 106.51 -17.69
C ARG A 391 -11.53 105.23 -17.28
N GLU A 392 -12.28 105.27 -16.17
CA GLU A 392 -13.13 104.17 -15.73
C GLU A 392 -14.26 103.87 -16.73
N HIS A 393 -14.91 104.85 -17.35
CA HIS A 393 -16.11 104.56 -18.14
C HIS A 393 -15.84 103.88 -19.50
N SER A 394 -14.83 104.29 -20.27
CA SER A 394 -14.52 103.60 -21.54
C SER A 394 -14.02 102.18 -21.27
N ALA A 395 -13.31 101.99 -20.16
CA ALA A 395 -13.02 100.67 -19.64
C ALA A 395 -14.32 99.88 -19.40
N LEU A 396 -15.37 100.46 -18.79
CA LEU A 396 -16.67 99.78 -18.56
C LEU A 396 -17.36 99.22 -19.82
N LYS A 397 -17.22 99.83 -21.00
CA LYS A 397 -17.88 99.32 -22.22
C LYS A 397 -17.16 98.16 -22.86
N SER A 398 -15.83 98.24 -22.95
CA SER A 398 -15.00 97.10 -23.35
C SER A 398 -15.21 95.92 -22.38
N GLN A 399 -15.39 96.25 -21.10
CA GLN A 399 -15.80 95.27 -20.09
C GLN A 399 -17.16 94.65 -20.41
N ARG A 400 -18.16 95.38 -20.93
CA ARG A 400 -19.48 94.80 -21.26
C ARG A 400 -19.46 93.74 -22.38
N GLU A 401 -18.69 93.97 -23.44
CA GLU A 401 -18.58 93.00 -24.54
C GLU A 401 -17.75 91.79 -24.12
N GLN A 402 -16.69 92.03 -23.33
CA GLN A 402 -15.98 90.96 -22.63
C GLN A 402 -16.95 90.16 -21.74
N LEU A 403 -17.85 90.83 -21.03
CA LEU A 403 -18.87 90.17 -20.19
C LEU A 403 -19.84 89.32 -21.00
N GLN A 404 -20.28 89.73 -22.19
CA GLN A 404 -21.18 88.93 -23.03
C GLN A 404 -20.49 87.73 -23.66
N ALA A 405 -19.24 87.88 -24.11
CA ALA A 405 -18.43 86.74 -24.54
C ALA A 405 -18.17 85.79 -23.37
N HIS A 406 -17.96 86.33 -22.17
CA HIS A 406 -17.93 85.55 -20.93
C HIS A 406 -19.26 84.86 -20.65
N GLU A 407 -20.42 85.47 -20.83
CA GLU A 407 -21.73 84.83 -20.63
C GLU A 407 -21.95 83.64 -21.55
N ALA A 408 -21.58 83.74 -22.83
CA ALA A 408 -21.67 82.63 -23.77
C ALA A 408 -20.66 81.51 -23.46
N ALA A 409 -19.45 81.86 -23.02
CA ALA A 409 -18.48 80.89 -22.52
C ALA A 409 -18.99 80.21 -21.24
N LEU A 410 -19.64 80.96 -20.36
CA LEU A 410 -20.25 80.46 -19.13
C LEU A 410 -21.42 79.52 -19.42
N SER A 411 -22.28 79.82 -20.40
CA SER A 411 -23.40 78.93 -20.76
C SER A 411 -22.92 77.61 -21.37
N ALA A 412 -21.89 77.65 -22.24
CA ALA A 412 -21.24 76.44 -22.74
C ALA A 412 -20.56 75.64 -21.61
N ALA A 413 -19.91 76.34 -20.67
CA ALA A 413 -19.34 75.72 -19.48
C ALA A 413 -20.43 75.11 -18.58
N ILE A 414 -21.61 75.73 -18.46
CA ILE A 414 -22.74 75.18 -17.69
C ILE A 414 -23.27 73.89 -18.32
N GLU A 415 -23.38 73.80 -19.65
CA GLU A 415 -23.81 72.56 -20.30
C GLU A 415 -22.75 71.45 -20.19
N GLN A 416 -21.45 71.81 -20.28
CA GLN A 416 -20.38 70.85 -19.96
C GLN A 416 -20.45 70.39 -18.51
N LEU A 417 -20.67 71.31 -17.57
CA LEU A 417 -20.86 70.98 -16.16
C LEU A 417 -22.10 70.11 -15.92
N ARG A 418 -23.16 70.22 -16.72
CA ARG A 418 -24.34 69.34 -16.63
C ARG A 418 -24.00 67.92 -17.07
N VAL A 419 -23.32 67.76 -18.20
CA VAL A 419 -22.85 66.44 -18.67
C VAL A 419 -21.88 65.83 -17.65
N ASP A 420 -20.97 66.65 -17.11
CA ASP A 420 -20.07 66.22 -16.05
C ASP A 420 -20.83 65.85 -14.76
N GLN A 421 -21.91 66.57 -14.41
CA GLN A 421 -22.76 66.24 -13.27
C GLN A 421 -23.50 64.90 -13.46
N GLU A 422 -24.02 64.63 -14.65
CA GLU A 422 -24.66 63.34 -14.96
C GLU A 422 -23.65 62.20 -14.91
N ALA A 423 -22.46 62.40 -15.49
CA ALA A 423 -21.36 61.42 -15.42
C ALA A 423 -20.87 61.20 -13.98
N LEU A 424 -20.83 62.25 -13.15
CA LEU A 424 -20.49 62.16 -11.73
C LEU A 424 -21.59 61.43 -10.94
N ALA A 425 -22.88 61.68 -11.22
CA ALA A 425 -24.00 60.98 -10.57
C ALA A 425 -23.99 59.47 -10.89
N GLU A 426 -23.66 59.09 -12.12
CA GLU A 426 -23.47 57.68 -12.48
C GLU A 426 -22.27 57.07 -11.73
N GLN A 427 -21.17 57.82 -11.59
CA GLN A 427 -20.03 57.38 -10.77
C GLN A 427 -20.41 57.25 -9.30
N GLU A 428 -21.15 58.19 -8.72
CA GLU A 428 -21.66 58.12 -7.35
C GLU A 428 -22.51 56.87 -7.12
N HIS A 429 -23.43 56.54 -8.04
CA HIS A 429 -24.19 55.30 -7.96
C HIS A 429 -23.32 54.03 -8.08
N THR A 430 -22.22 54.06 -8.83
CA THR A 430 -21.26 52.94 -8.82
C THR A 430 -20.43 52.87 -7.53
N LEU A 431 -20.12 54.00 -6.91
CA LEU A 431 -19.43 54.09 -5.63
C LEU A 431 -20.32 53.62 -4.48
N ASP A 432 -21.62 53.91 -4.50
CA ASP A 432 -22.60 53.40 -3.54
C ASP A 432 -22.70 51.88 -3.58
N LYS A 433 -22.73 51.27 -4.77
CA LYS A 433 -22.67 49.81 -4.93
C LYS A 433 -21.35 49.20 -4.45
N ARG A 434 -20.25 49.96 -4.54
CA ARG A 434 -18.92 49.59 -4.00
C ARG A 434 -18.76 49.87 -2.51
N SER A 435 -19.67 50.62 -1.87
CA SER A 435 -19.63 50.96 -0.44
C SER A 435 -19.40 49.75 0.50
N PRO A 436 -20.11 48.61 0.38
CA PRO A 436 -19.84 47.45 1.23
C PRO A 436 -18.47 46.80 0.95
N GLN A 437 -18.02 46.85 -0.31
CA GLN A 437 -16.68 46.38 -0.69
C GLN A 437 -15.58 47.31 -0.16
N LEU A 438 -15.80 48.63 -0.15
CA LEU A 438 -14.87 49.60 0.42
C LEU A 438 -14.83 49.50 1.95
N ALA A 439 -15.95 49.22 2.62
CA ALA A 439 -16.00 48.98 4.06
C ALA A 439 -15.22 47.72 4.45
N THR A 440 -15.39 46.64 3.70
CA THR A 440 -14.62 45.40 3.91
C THR A 440 -13.13 45.59 3.62
N LEU A 441 -12.77 46.30 2.54
CA LEU A 441 -11.37 46.65 2.26
C LEU A 441 -10.75 47.53 3.33
N ARG A 442 -11.46 48.54 3.85
CA ARG A 442 -10.99 49.36 5.00
C ARG A 442 -10.79 48.50 6.25
N GLY A 443 -11.70 47.57 6.52
CA GLY A 443 -11.56 46.60 7.61
C GLY A 443 -10.35 45.68 7.44
N LEU A 444 -10.08 45.21 6.22
CA LEU A 444 -8.91 44.39 5.90
C LEU A 444 -7.61 45.20 6.02
N VAL A 445 -7.59 46.46 5.57
CA VAL A 445 -6.43 47.35 5.72
C VAL A 445 -6.16 47.64 7.19
N ALA A 446 -7.19 47.94 7.99
CA ALA A 446 -7.03 48.14 9.44
C ALA A 446 -6.47 46.90 10.14
N LYS A 447 -6.99 45.71 9.81
CA LYS A 447 -6.44 44.44 10.31
C LYS A 447 -5.01 44.21 9.83
N ASN A 448 -4.67 44.59 8.60
CA ASN A 448 -3.32 44.44 8.07
C ASN A 448 -2.32 45.35 8.81
N GLU A 449 -2.70 46.61 9.07
CA GLU A 449 -1.88 47.54 9.85
C GLU A 449 -1.74 47.08 11.32
N GLU A 450 -2.80 46.54 11.91
CA GLU A 450 -2.73 45.92 13.25
C GLU A 450 -1.77 44.72 13.27
N LEU A 451 -1.87 43.82 12.28
CA LEU A 451 -0.98 42.67 12.16
C LEU A 451 0.48 43.10 11.90
N LYS A 452 0.70 44.17 11.12
CA LYS A 452 2.03 44.76 10.92
C LYS A 452 2.58 45.32 12.23
N ALA A 453 1.76 46.01 13.02
CA ALA A 453 2.15 46.54 14.32
C ALA A 453 2.52 45.40 15.28
N ARG A 454 1.66 44.38 15.42
CA ARG A 454 1.94 43.17 16.24
C ARG A 454 3.21 42.44 15.79
N ARG A 455 3.45 42.34 14.48
CA ARG A 455 4.69 41.75 13.95
C ARG A 455 5.92 42.57 14.33
N ARG A 456 5.84 43.90 14.32
CA ARG A 456 6.95 44.77 14.72
C ARG A 456 7.24 44.65 16.22
N THR A 457 6.22 44.61 17.07
CA THR A 457 6.41 44.44 18.52
C THR A 457 7.03 43.08 18.84
N LEU A 458 6.50 41.99 18.27
CA LEU A 458 7.05 40.64 18.46
C LEU A 458 8.50 40.54 17.96
N LYS A 459 8.83 41.14 16.81
CA LYS A 459 10.23 41.17 16.33
C LYS A 459 11.15 41.90 17.31
N ALA A 460 10.71 43.01 17.88
CA ALA A 460 11.50 43.74 18.86
C ALA A 460 11.67 42.93 20.18
N GLU A 461 10.63 42.21 20.60
CA GLU A 461 10.69 41.31 21.75
C GLU A 461 11.66 40.15 21.52
N TYR A 462 11.56 39.43 20.40
CA TYR A 462 12.49 38.36 20.06
C TYR A 462 13.94 38.84 19.91
N GLN A 463 14.17 40.04 19.38
CA GLN A 463 15.52 40.63 19.32
C GLN A 463 16.08 40.92 20.72
N ARG A 464 15.24 41.37 21.65
CA ARG A 464 15.64 41.58 23.06
C ARG A 464 15.93 40.25 23.76
N GLU A 465 15.09 39.24 23.56
CA GLU A 465 15.31 37.90 24.13
C GLU A 465 16.57 37.24 23.56
N LEU A 466 16.79 37.34 22.25
CA LEU A 466 17.97 36.79 21.60
C LEU A 466 19.25 37.47 22.11
N SER A 467 19.27 38.81 22.21
CA SER A 467 20.41 39.54 22.76
C SER A 467 20.64 39.23 24.24
N ALA A 468 19.57 39.05 25.04
CA ALA A 468 19.68 38.62 26.43
C ALA A 468 20.22 37.19 26.55
N LEU A 469 19.78 36.26 25.70
CA LEU A 469 20.27 34.88 25.67
C LEU A 469 21.73 34.82 25.20
N GLN A 470 22.10 35.57 24.17
CA GLN A 470 23.47 35.69 23.69
C GLN A 470 24.39 36.26 24.78
N ALA A 471 23.94 37.30 25.50
CA ALA A 471 24.68 37.83 26.65
C ALA A 471 24.84 36.76 27.74
N ARG A 472 23.79 35.98 28.03
CA ARG A 472 23.83 34.90 29.02
C ARG A 472 24.73 33.72 28.62
N VAL A 473 24.81 33.40 27.33
CA VAL A 473 25.77 32.41 26.80
C VAL A 473 27.19 32.95 26.91
N ALA A 474 27.42 34.23 26.58
CA ALA A 474 28.74 34.86 26.70
C ALA A 474 29.21 34.94 28.16
N THR A 475 28.32 35.26 29.11
CA THR A 475 28.69 35.22 30.53
C THR A 475 29.01 33.81 31.00
N ARG A 476 28.23 32.79 30.59
CA ARG A 476 28.53 31.39 30.90
C ARG A 476 29.84 30.90 30.27
N ARG A 477 30.16 31.32 29.04
CA ARG A 477 31.45 31.00 28.40
C ARG A 477 32.61 31.61 29.17
N ARG A 478 32.51 32.90 29.56
CA ARG A 478 33.54 33.54 30.41
C ARG A 478 33.65 32.90 31.79
N GLN A 479 32.54 32.44 32.36
CA GLN A 479 32.55 31.66 33.60
C GLN A 479 33.28 30.33 33.39
N ALA A 480 32.97 29.57 32.34
CA ALA A 480 33.66 28.32 32.02
C ALA A 480 35.17 28.52 31.73
N GLU A 481 35.55 29.62 31.07
CA GLU A 481 36.96 29.99 30.84
C GLU A 481 37.67 30.34 32.16
N ASN A 482 37.02 31.07 33.06
CA ASN A 482 37.55 31.38 34.39
C ASN A 482 37.62 30.14 35.29
N ASP A 483 36.64 29.24 35.19
CA ASP A 483 36.61 27.97 35.92
C ASP A 483 37.69 27.01 35.39
N ALA A 484 37.96 27.02 34.07
CA ALA A 484 39.07 26.29 33.46
C ALA A 484 40.45 26.87 33.83
N ALA A 485 40.56 28.20 33.97
CA ALA A 485 41.79 28.85 34.42
C ALA A 485 42.08 28.63 35.92
N ASN A 486 41.04 28.39 36.72
CA ASN A 486 41.12 28.08 38.15
C ASN A 486 40.88 26.58 38.45
N ALA A 487 41.08 25.72 37.45
CA ALA A 487 40.80 24.30 37.52
C ALA A 487 41.77 23.57 38.48
N ASP A 488 41.21 22.88 39.49
CA ASP A 488 41.95 22.00 40.39
C ASP A 488 42.47 20.75 39.65
N GLU A 489 43.55 20.11 40.13
CA GLU A 489 44.14 18.92 39.50
C GLU A 489 43.13 17.79 39.25
N GLU A 490 42.10 17.67 40.09
CA GLU A 490 41.03 16.69 39.95
C GLU A 490 40.15 16.93 38.71
N THR A 491 39.91 18.19 38.33
CA THR A 491 39.11 18.53 37.16
C THR A 491 39.87 18.27 35.85
N LEU A 492 41.20 18.45 35.85
CA LEU A 492 42.06 18.07 34.72
C LEU A 492 42.07 16.55 34.52
N ARG A 493 42.14 15.77 35.61
CA ARG A 493 42.02 14.29 35.54
C ARG A 493 40.67 13.84 35.00
N LEU A 494 39.57 14.52 35.37
CA LEU A 494 38.25 14.23 34.82
C LEU A 494 38.18 14.51 33.32
N GLN A 495 38.77 15.62 32.86
CA GLN A 495 38.86 15.93 31.43
C GLN A 495 39.68 14.89 30.65
N GLU A 496 40.80 14.42 31.21
CA GLU A 496 41.58 13.32 30.61
C GLU A 496 40.75 12.03 30.52
N VAL A 497 39.99 11.71 31.57
CA VAL A 497 39.08 10.54 31.58
C VAL A 497 37.98 10.68 30.52
N GLU A 498 37.38 11.87 30.36
CA GLU A 498 36.41 12.16 29.31
C GLU A 498 37.01 12.03 27.90
N GLN A 499 38.24 12.52 27.70
CA GLN A 499 38.97 12.35 26.44
C GLN A 499 39.24 10.87 26.14
N LEU A 500 39.62 10.08 27.15
CA LEU A 500 39.78 8.64 26.98
C LEU A 500 38.44 7.95 26.65
N HIS A 501 37.35 8.36 27.29
CA HIS A 501 36.01 7.85 26.99
C HIS A 501 35.56 8.17 25.57
N THR A 502 35.77 9.40 25.09
CA THR A 502 35.44 9.78 23.71
C THR A 502 36.27 9.01 22.68
N GLN A 503 37.57 8.80 22.94
CA GLN A 503 38.43 7.98 22.08
C GLN A 503 37.98 6.52 22.04
N LEU A 504 37.64 5.93 23.20
CA LEU A 504 37.12 4.56 23.27
C LEU A 504 35.76 4.43 22.59
N ALA A 505 34.89 5.44 22.73
CA ALA A 505 33.59 5.48 22.05
C ALA A 505 33.76 5.54 20.52
N ALA A 506 34.71 6.33 20.01
CA ALA A 506 35.04 6.39 18.58
C ALA A 506 35.53 5.02 18.07
N ARG A 507 36.46 4.37 18.77
CA ARG A 507 36.94 3.03 18.43
C ARG A 507 35.81 1.99 18.45
N TYR A 508 34.90 2.08 19.42
CA TYR A 508 33.74 1.20 19.48
C TYR A 508 32.79 1.42 18.29
N GLN A 509 32.55 2.67 17.90
CA GLN A 509 31.76 3.00 16.70
C GLN A 509 32.42 2.47 15.42
N GLU A 510 33.74 2.59 15.29
CA GLU A 510 34.50 2.03 14.17
C GLU A 510 34.35 0.51 14.09
N LEU A 511 34.56 -0.20 15.20
CA LEU A 511 34.38 -1.66 15.30
C LEU A 511 32.94 -2.07 14.98
N ARG A 512 31.95 -1.33 15.50
CA ARG A 512 30.55 -1.56 15.18
C ARG A 512 30.26 -1.36 13.69
N SER A 513 30.87 -0.33 13.08
CA SER A 513 30.74 -0.07 11.65
C SER A 513 31.37 -1.19 10.82
N ALA A 514 32.55 -1.69 11.21
CA ALA A 514 33.23 -2.81 10.56
C ALA A 514 32.38 -4.09 10.63
N LEU A 515 31.88 -4.45 11.82
CA LEU A 515 30.98 -5.59 11.99
C LEU A 515 29.71 -5.46 11.14
N SER A 516 29.14 -4.25 11.06
CA SER A 516 27.96 -4.01 10.21
C SER A 516 28.27 -4.20 8.73
N ARG A 517 29.47 -3.84 8.27
CA ARG A 517 29.92 -4.07 6.88
C ARG A 517 30.04 -5.56 6.61
N GLU A 518 30.69 -6.30 7.51
CA GLU A 518 30.84 -7.76 7.40
C GLU A 518 29.48 -8.48 7.42
N THR A 519 28.57 -8.06 8.29
CA THR A 519 27.21 -8.61 8.37
C THR A 519 26.44 -8.37 7.07
N ARG A 520 26.57 -7.18 6.46
CA ARG A 520 25.97 -6.88 5.16
C ARG A 520 26.61 -7.71 4.04
N THR A 521 27.92 -7.93 4.06
CA THR A 521 28.58 -8.78 3.06
C THR A 521 28.16 -10.24 3.20
N TRP A 522 28.05 -10.74 4.42
CA TRP A 522 27.53 -12.07 4.72
C TRP A 522 26.10 -12.24 4.20
N GLN A 523 25.21 -11.29 4.49
CA GLN A 523 23.84 -11.30 3.99
C GLN A 523 23.77 -11.30 2.46
N ARG A 524 24.62 -10.49 1.79
CA ARG A 524 24.70 -10.50 0.32
C ARG A 524 25.15 -11.85 -0.23
N GLN A 525 26.09 -12.51 0.44
CA GLN A 525 26.53 -13.85 0.05
C GLN A 525 25.40 -14.87 0.24
N LEU A 526 24.66 -14.79 1.35
CA LEU A 526 23.51 -15.67 1.59
C LEU A 526 22.43 -15.50 0.51
N THR A 527 22.08 -14.25 0.15
CA THR A 527 21.12 -14.02 -0.95
C THR A 527 21.61 -14.59 -2.27
N ARG A 528 22.92 -14.50 -2.58
CA ARG A 528 23.49 -15.12 -3.79
C ARG A 528 23.44 -16.65 -3.75
N LEU A 529 23.48 -17.26 -2.57
CA LEU A 529 23.31 -18.70 -2.42
C LEU A 529 21.84 -19.10 -2.60
N ASP A 530 20.91 -18.30 -2.07
CA ASP A 530 19.47 -18.50 -2.24
C ASP A 530 19.02 -18.30 -3.70
N ASP A 531 19.73 -17.48 -4.49
CA ASP A 531 19.47 -17.31 -5.93
C ASP A 531 19.80 -18.58 -6.74
N VAL A 532 20.54 -19.54 -6.18
CA VAL A 532 20.86 -20.82 -6.83
C VAL A 532 19.79 -21.85 -6.46
N PRO A 533 19.05 -22.41 -7.42
CA PRO A 533 18.03 -23.41 -7.12
C PRO A 533 18.63 -24.59 -6.37
N THR A 534 17.96 -24.95 -5.28
CA THR A 534 18.32 -26.14 -4.50
C THR A 534 18.01 -27.41 -5.29
N GLN A 535 18.65 -28.52 -4.94
CA GLN A 535 18.39 -29.81 -5.56
C GLN A 535 16.90 -30.20 -5.52
N SER A 536 16.21 -29.87 -4.44
CA SER A 536 14.76 -30.08 -4.32
C SER A 536 13.94 -29.24 -5.30
N GLU A 537 14.32 -27.98 -5.53
CA GLU A 537 13.64 -27.11 -6.49
C GLU A 537 13.90 -27.58 -7.92
N LEU A 538 15.12 -28.01 -8.23
CA LEU A 538 15.44 -28.62 -9.52
C LEU A 538 14.58 -29.87 -9.80
N VAL A 539 14.43 -30.75 -8.81
CA VAL A 539 13.55 -31.93 -8.94
C VAL A 539 12.09 -31.52 -9.13
N GLN A 540 11.61 -30.49 -8.43
CA GLN A 540 10.25 -29.97 -8.64
C GLN A 540 10.06 -29.42 -10.05
N TYR A 541 11.02 -28.66 -10.58
CA TYR A 541 10.98 -28.17 -11.95
C TYR A 541 11.01 -29.31 -12.96
N GLU A 542 11.84 -30.31 -12.74
CA GLU A 542 11.94 -31.47 -13.61
C GLU A 542 10.61 -32.24 -13.67
N THR A 543 9.99 -32.50 -12.51
CA THR A 543 8.66 -33.13 -12.45
C THR A 543 7.61 -32.28 -13.16
N ARG A 544 7.59 -30.96 -12.91
CA ARG A 544 6.63 -30.06 -13.55
C ARG A 544 6.83 -29.96 -15.07
N CYS A 545 8.08 -30.04 -15.54
CA CYS A 545 8.38 -30.10 -16.97
C CYS A 545 7.86 -31.40 -17.58
N ARG A 546 8.03 -32.55 -16.92
CA ARG A 546 7.47 -33.84 -17.37
C ARG A 546 5.94 -33.77 -17.45
N GLU A 547 5.28 -33.27 -16.41
CA GLU A 547 3.83 -33.09 -16.39
C GLU A 547 3.35 -32.21 -17.55
N LEU A 548 4.06 -31.11 -17.82
CA LEU A 548 3.75 -30.25 -18.96
C LEU A 548 3.92 -30.98 -20.31
N TYR A 549 4.98 -31.78 -20.46
CA TYR A 549 5.18 -32.58 -21.67
C TYR A 549 4.05 -33.62 -21.84
N ASP A 550 3.60 -34.23 -20.76
CA ASP A 550 2.48 -35.17 -20.77
C ASP A 550 1.18 -34.46 -21.18
N GLU A 551 0.90 -33.27 -20.64
CA GLU A 551 -0.27 -32.46 -21.05
C GLU A 551 -0.22 -32.09 -22.54
N VAL A 552 0.95 -31.65 -23.04
CA VAL A 552 1.13 -31.35 -24.46
C VAL A 552 0.94 -32.61 -25.32
N ALA A 553 1.44 -33.77 -24.87
CA ALA A 553 1.24 -35.03 -25.57
C ALA A 553 -0.25 -35.43 -25.60
N LEU A 554 -0.97 -35.31 -24.48
CA LEU A 554 -2.40 -35.61 -24.39
C LEU A 554 -3.23 -34.73 -25.32
N THR A 555 -2.99 -33.42 -25.33
CA THR A 555 -3.69 -32.51 -26.25
C THR A 555 -3.39 -32.82 -27.72
N LEU A 556 -2.16 -33.22 -28.03
CA LEU A 556 -1.78 -33.67 -29.37
C LEU A 556 -2.48 -34.99 -29.76
N GLU A 557 -2.64 -35.92 -28.84
CA GLU A 557 -3.47 -37.12 -29.08
C GLU A 557 -4.94 -36.78 -29.29
N GLU A 558 -5.50 -35.89 -28.48
CA GLU A 558 -6.88 -35.41 -28.62
C GLU A 558 -7.10 -34.77 -29.99
N THR A 559 -6.21 -33.86 -30.42
CA THR A 559 -6.29 -33.25 -31.75
C THR A 559 -6.22 -34.29 -32.85
N ARG A 560 -5.30 -35.27 -32.77
CA ARG A 560 -5.23 -36.39 -33.73
C ARG A 560 -6.54 -37.20 -33.76
N LYS A 561 -7.14 -37.48 -32.60
CA LYS A 561 -8.44 -38.17 -32.49
C LYS A 561 -9.55 -37.34 -33.14
N TYR A 562 -9.62 -36.03 -32.88
CA TYR A 562 -10.58 -35.13 -33.52
C TYR A 562 -10.42 -35.08 -35.03
N TYR A 563 -9.20 -34.99 -35.55
CA TYR A 563 -8.94 -35.06 -36.99
C TYR A 563 -9.34 -36.42 -37.57
N GLY A 564 -9.08 -37.52 -36.86
CA GLY A 564 -9.54 -38.86 -37.24
C GLY A 564 -11.07 -38.90 -37.38
N VAL A 565 -11.80 -38.47 -36.35
CA VAL A 565 -13.26 -38.41 -36.36
C VAL A 565 -13.77 -37.49 -37.47
N TYR A 566 -13.20 -36.29 -37.62
CA TYR A 566 -13.56 -35.37 -38.69
C TYR A 566 -13.37 -35.98 -40.08
N ASN A 567 -12.24 -36.66 -40.31
CA ASN A 567 -11.98 -37.32 -41.59
C ASN A 567 -12.99 -38.45 -41.84
N THR A 568 -13.32 -39.25 -40.83
CA THR A 568 -14.36 -40.29 -40.97
C THR A 568 -15.72 -39.68 -41.30
N LEU A 569 -16.16 -38.66 -40.56
CA LEU A 569 -17.42 -37.95 -40.80
C LEU A 569 -17.47 -37.29 -42.17
N LYS A 570 -16.35 -36.70 -42.62
CA LYS A 570 -16.24 -36.11 -43.96
C LYS A 570 -16.35 -37.18 -45.04
N THR A 571 -15.73 -38.34 -44.86
CA THR A 571 -15.88 -39.45 -45.81
C THR A 571 -17.31 -40.01 -45.82
N THR A 572 -17.97 -40.17 -44.67
CA THR A 572 -19.37 -40.61 -44.62
C THR A 572 -20.30 -39.59 -45.24
N HIS A 573 -20.08 -38.30 -44.97
CA HIS A 573 -20.83 -37.22 -45.62
C HIS A 573 -20.70 -37.29 -47.14
N GLY A 574 -19.47 -37.45 -47.65
CA GLY A 574 -19.24 -37.61 -49.09
C GLY A 574 -19.85 -38.88 -49.69
N PHE A 575 -20.10 -39.93 -48.91
CA PHE A 575 -20.87 -41.09 -49.37
C PHE A 575 -22.39 -40.82 -49.37
N LEU A 576 -22.90 -40.13 -48.35
CA LEU A 576 -24.31 -39.73 -48.27
C LEU A 576 -24.67 -38.74 -49.39
N GLU A 577 -23.80 -37.77 -49.70
CA GLU A 577 -23.99 -36.86 -50.84
C GLU A 577 -24.06 -37.62 -52.17
N LYS A 578 -23.22 -38.64 -52.35
CA LYS A 578 -23.27 -39.51 -53.54
C LYS A 578 -24.55 -40.34 -53.56
N GLU A 579 -25.01 -40.84 -52.42
CA GLU A 579 -26.27 -41.58 -52.32
C GLU A 579 -27.45 -40.70 -52.71
N ILE A 580 -27.52 -39.47 -52.18
CA ILE A 580 -28.55 -38.49 -52.55
C ILE A 580 -28.48 -38.20 -54.06
N ALA A 581 -27.31 -37.91 -54.60
CA ALA A 581 -27.14 -37.65 -56.03
C ALA A 581 -27.55 -38.85 -56.92
N LEU A 582 -27.27 -40.08 -56.47
CA LEU A 582 -27.71 -41.30 -57.15
C LEU A 582 -29.22 -41.47 -57.08
N LEU A 583 -29.84 -41.25 -55.92
CA LEU A 583 -31.29 -41.31 -55.74
C LEU A 583 -32.01 -40.24 -56.57
N ASP A 584 -31.47 -39.02 -56.62
CA ASP A 584 -31.98 -37.93 -57.46
C ASP A 584 -31.91 -38.32 -58.94
N SER A 585 -30.77 -38.85 -59.40
CA SER A 585 -30.61 -39.33 -60.78
C SER A 585 -31.56 -40.48 -61.12
N ILE A 586 -31.78 -41.41 -60.18
CA ILE A 586 -32.74 -42.51 -60.36
C ILE A 586 -34.15 -41.94 -60.46
N SER A 587 -34.55 -41.06 -59.53
CA SER A 587 -35.89 -40.48 -59.49
C SER A 587 -36.24 -39.71 -60.78
N ALA A 588 -35.30 -38.91 -61.31
CA ALA A 588 -35.48 -38.15 -62.54
C ALA A 588 -35.58 -39.06 -63.78
N ASN A 589 -34.83 -40.16 -63.80
CA ASN A 589 -34.80 -41.09 -64.94
C ASN A 589 -35.95 -42.11 -64.93
N VAL A 590 -36.58 -42.38 -63.78
CA VAL A 590 -37.69 -43.34 -63.66
C VAL A 590 -38.88 -42.91 -64.51
N GLU A 591 -39.27 -41.64 -64.49
CA GLU A 591 -40.43 -41.17 -65.28
C GLU A 591 -40.20 -41.32 -66.79
N ILE A 592 -38.98 -41.03 -67.26
CA ILE A 592 -38.57 -41.14 -68.67
C ILE A 592 -38.46 -42.61 -69.08
N ALA A 593 -37.90 -43.47 -68.23
CA ALA A 593 -37.74 -44.89 -68.49
C ALA A 593 -39.08 -45.65 -68.51
N MET A 594 -40.08 -45.22 -67.73
CA MET A 594 -41.40 -45.82 -67.70
C MET A 594 -42.28 -45.44 -68.91
N ALA A 595 -41.88 -44.43 -69.70
CA ALA A 595 -42.63 -43.98 -70.88
C ALA A 595 -42.44 -44.89 -72.12
N HIS A 596 -41.32 -45.60 -72.23
CA HIS A 596 -40.98 -46.44 -73.39
C HIS A 596 -40.36 -47.78 -72.98
N LYS A 597 -40.78 -48.90 -73.59
CA LYS A 597 -40.27 -50.25 -73.26
C LYS A 597 -38.76 -50.42 -73.49
N ASP A 598 -38.22 -49.80 -74.54
CA ASP A 598 -36.79 -49.86 -74.84
C ASP A 598 -35.96 -49.04 -73.82
N ALA A 599 -36.50 -47.90 -73.37
CA ALA A 599 -35.90 -47.09 -72.31
C ALA A 599 -35.95 -47.80 -70.94
N GLN A 600 -37.00 -48.58 -70.69
CA GLN A 600 -37.12 -49.42 -69.49
C GLN A 600 -36.02 -50.50 -69.43
N ALA A 601 -35.72 -51.16 -70.54
CA ALA A 601 -34.65 -52.16 -70.60
C ALA A 601 -33.26 -51.52 -70.36
N ALA A 602 -32.98 -50.37 -70.99
CA ALA A 602 -31.73 -49.65 -70.80
C ALA A 602 -31.56 -49.12 -69.36
N PHE A 603 -32.64 -48.69 -68.71
CA PHE A 603 -32.62 -48.25 -67.32
C PHE A 603 -32.33 -49.40 -66.33
N LEU A 604 -32.86 -50.60 -66.57
CA LEU A 604 -32.53 -51.78 -65.76
C LEU A 604 -31.05 -52.18 -65.90
N GLU A 605 -30.47 -52.06 -67.09
CA GLU A 605 -29.04 -52.28 -67.31
C GLU A 605 -28.19 -51.25 -66.55
N GLN A 606 -28.59 -49.97 -66.56
CA GLN A 606 -27.96 -48.91 -65.77
C GLN A 606 -28.05 -49.17 -64.25
N LEU A 607 -29.20 -49.60 -63.73
CA LEU A 607 -29.35 -49.97 -62.33
C LEU A 607 -28.44 -51.15 -61.95
N SER A 608 -28.33 -52.16 -62.82
CA SER A 608 -27.40 -53.28 -62.59
C SER A 608 -25.94 -52.83 -62.54
N ALA A 609 -25.56 -51.87 -63.39
CA ALA A 609 -24.22 -51.28 -63.39
C ALA A 609 -23.96 -50.44 -62.12
N ILE A 610 -24.96 -49.69 -61.64
CA ILE A 610 -24.86 -48.92 -60.39
C ILE A 610 -24.66 -49.87 -59.19
N VAL A 611 -25.46 -50.93 -59.10
CA VAL A 611 -25.34 -51.94 -58.03
C VAL A 611 -23.95 -52.58 -58.04
N ALA A 612 -23.46 -53.01 -59.21
CA ALA A 612 -22.11 -53.55 -59.34
C ALA A 612 -21.02 -52.54 -58.92
N GLY A 613 -21.19 -51.26 -59.24
CA GLY A 613 -20.29 -50.19 -58.81
C GLY A 613 -20.27 -49.97 -57.28
N VAL A 614 -21.44 -50.06 -56.62
CA VAL A 614 -21.56 -49.98 -55.17
C VAL A 614 -20.93 -51.19 -54.49
N GLU A 615 -21.19 -52.40 -54.99
CA GLU A 615 -20.58 -53.64 -54.49
C GLU A 615 -19.04 -53.62 -54.62
N ALA A 616 -18.52 -53.13 -55.74
CA ALA A 616 -17.08 -52.96 -55.95
C ALA A 616 -16.47 -51.91 -55.01
N SER A 617 -17.21 -50.85 -54.68
CA SER A 617 -16.74 -49.83 -53.73
C SER A 617 -16.72 -50.38 -52.30
N LEU A 618 -17.73 -51.16 -51.94
CA LEU A 618 -17.85 -51.81 -50.64
C LEU A 618 -16.78 -52.90 -50.43
N SER A 619 -16.47 -53.69 -51.45
CA SER A 619 -15.40 -54.69 -51.38
C SER A 619 -14.03 -54.04 -51.18
N LYS A 620 -13.74 -52.92 -51.87
CA LYS A 620 -12.52 -52.12 -51.67
C LYS A 620 -12.41 -51.58 -50.24
N GLN A 621 -13.49 -51.03 -49.68
CA GLN A 621 -13.47 -50.52 -48.30
C GLN A 621 -13.31 -51.64 -47.27
N LYS A 622 -13.92 -52.82 -47.49
CA LYS A 622 -13.71 -54.00 -46.64
C LYS A 622 -12.25 -54.46 -46.67
N ALA A 623 -11.62 -54.50 -47.84
CA ALA A 623 -10.21 -54.88 -47.99
C ALA A 623 -9.27 -53.88 -47.28
N LEU A 624 -9.55 -52.57 -47.40
CA LEU A 624 -8.80 -51.54 -46.69
C LEU A 624 -8.94 -51.68 -45.17
N ARG A 625 -10.15 -51.96 -44.67
CA ARG A 625 -10.40 -52.21 -43.25
C ARG A 625 -9.61 -53.42 -42.76
N SER A 626 -9.61 -54.54 -43.48
CA SER A 626 -8.84 -55.72 -43.07
C SER A 626 -7.33 -55.45 -43.04
N ALA A 627 -6.80 -54.68 -44.00
CA ALA A 627 -5.38 -54.31 -44.00
C ALA A 627 -5.02 -53.44 -42.79
N ARG A 628 -5.83 -52.41 -42.49
CA ARG A 628 -5.64 -51.57 -41.29
C ARG A 628 -5.77 -52.36 -39.99
N GLN A 629 -6.69 -53.31 -39.93
CA GLN A 629 -6.86 -54.18 -38.77
C GLN A 629 -5.60 -55.03 -38.52
N GLN A 630 -5.01 -55.59 -39.58
CA GLN A 630 -3.74 -56.32 -39.48
C GLN A 630 -2.60 -55.41 -39.01
N GLU A 631 -2.51 -54.18 -39.52
CA GLU A 631 -1.51 -53.21 -39.04
C GLU A 631 -1.66 -52.95 -37.52
N VAL A 632 -2.89 -52.73 -37.04
CA VAL A 632 -3.17 -52.54 -35.60
C VAL A 632 -2.74 -53.76 -34.79
N GLU A 633 -3.13 -54.96 -35.22
CA GLU A 633 -2.75 -56.22 -34.53
C GLU A 633 -1.22 -56.40 -34.48
N THR A 634 -0.50 -56.04 -35.56
CA THR A 634 0.96 -56.09 -35.55
C THR A 634 1.57 -55.07 -34.59
N LEU A 635 1.02 -53.86 -34.48
CA LEU A 635 1.49 -52.85 -33.53
C LEU A 635 1.20 -53.26 -32.09
N ASP A 636 0.02 -53.81 -31.82
CA ASP A 636 -0.34 -54.32 -30.49
C ASP A 636 0.61 -55.46 -30.06
N SER A 637 0.95 -56.36 -30.98
CA SER A 637 1.93 -57.43 -30.68
C SER A 637 3.30 -56.87 -30.33
N LYS A 638 3.78 -55.84 -31.05
CA LYS A 638 5.05 -55.15 -30.75
C LYS A 638 5.00 -54.43 -29.40
N TYR A 639 3.90 -53.76 -29.11
CA TYR A 639 3.69 -53.07 -27.84
C TYR A 639 3.70 -54.05 -26.65
N GLN A 640 3.07 -55.22 -26.78
CA GLN A 640 3.11 -56.27 -25.75
C GLN A 640 4.53 -56.78 -25.49
N VAL A 641 5.36 -56.91 -26.53
CA VAL A 641 6.77 -57.30 -26.40
C VAL A 641 7.56 -56.22 -25.65
N LEU A 642 7.38 -54.94 -26.00
CA LEU A 642 8.04 -53.83 -25.30
C LEU A 642 7.62 -53.75 -23.82
N LEU A 643 6.34 -53.93 -23.52
CA LEU A 643 5.86 -54.01 -22.13
C LEU A 643 6.49 -55.18 -21.36
N ALA A 644 6.71 -56.33 -22.03
CA ALA A 644 7.39 -57.45 -21.40
C ALA A 644 8.85 -57.10 -21.06
N HIS A 645 9.55 -56.39 -21.96
CA HIS A 645 10.90 -55.88 -21.69
C HIS A 645 10.93 -54.85 -20.56
N GLU A 646 10.00 -53.89 -20.53
CA GLU A 646 9.88 -52.93 -19.42
C GLU A 646 9.71 -53.64 -18.07
N ARG A 647 8.82 -54.63 -18.01
CA ARG A 647 8.63 -55.46 -16.81
C ARG A 647 9.90 -56.20 -16.41
N GLN A 648 10.67 -56.72 -17.37
CA GLN A 648 11.95 -57.37 -17.11
C GLN A 648 12.98 -56.38 -16.55
N PHE A 649 13.09 -55.17 -17.09
CA PHE A 649 14.00 -54.14 -16.57
C PHE A 649 13.62 -53.69 -15.17
N VAL A 650 12.33 -53.44 -14.91
CA VAL A 650 11.86 -53.08 -13.56
C VAL A 650 12.13 -54.21 -12.57
N HIS A 651 11.96 -55.48 -12.98
CA HIS A 651 12.33 -56.62 -12.16
C HIS A 651 13.83 -56.65 -11.85
N ALA A 652 14.68 -56.51 -12.87
CA ALA A 652 16.13 -56.49 -12.70
C ALA A 652 16.61 -55.34 -11.80
N ILE A 653 16.02 -54.14 -11.92
CA ILE A 653 16.32 -53.00 -11.04
C ILE A 653 15.96 -53.32 -9.58
N ARG A 654 14.80 -53.95 -9.34
CA ARG A 654 14.39 -54.36 -7.99
C ARG A 654 15.31 -55.43 -7.40
N GLU A 655 15.77 -56.37 -8.23
CA GLU A 655 16.76 -57.36 -7.79
C GLU A 655 18.11 -56.71 -7.47
N PHE A 656 18.57 -55.80 -8.32
CA PHE A 656 19.79 -55.03 -8.09
C PHE A 656 19.71 -54.21 -6.80
N GLN A 657 18.59 -53.52 -6.55
CA GLN A 657 18.37 -52.78 -5.31
C GLN A 657 18.45 -53.68 -4.07
N LYS A 658 17.87 -54.88 -4.12
CA LYS A 658 17.96 -55.85 -3.02
C LYS A 658 19.39 -56.32 -2.77
N GLU A 659 20.17 -56.55 -3.82
CA GLU A 659 21.58 -56.91 -3.68
C GLU A 659 22.42 -55.74 -3.15
N CYS A 660 22.13 -54.49 -3.54
CA CYS A 660 22.74 -53.30 -2.94
C CYS A 660 22.43 -53.20 -1.44
N GLU A 661 21.15 -53.33 -1.04
CA GLU A 661 20.79 -53.36 0.39
C GLU A 661 21.49 -54.49 1.15
N ARG A 662 21.67 -55.64 0.52
CA ARG A 662 22.39 -56.77 1.11
C ARG A 662 23.87 -56.45 1.26
N HIS A 663 24.49 -55.83 0.26
CA HIS A 663 25.87 -55.37 0.31
C HIS A 663 26.06 -54.35 1.44
N ASP A 664 25.16 -53.37 1.57
CA ASP A 664 25.23 -52.35 2.62
C ASP A 664 25.06 -52.93 4.03
N ARG A 665 24.20 -53.94 4.19
CA ARG A 665 24.09 -54.68 5.46
C ARG A 665 25.35 -55.46 5.79
N LEU A 666 26.03 -56.00 4.78
CA LEU A 666 27.28 -56.73 4.97
C LEU A 666 28.43 -55.78 5.28
N SER A 667 28.55 -54.65 4.58
CA SER A 667 29.55 -53.62 4.88
C SER A 667 29.38 -53.08 6.30
N ALA A 668 28.15 -52.75 6.72
CA ALA A 668 27.87 -52.32 8.09
C ALA A 668 28.32 -53.37 9.13
N ARG A 669 28.04 -54.66 8.90
CA ARG A 669 28.51 -55.75 9.79
C ARG A 669 30.03 -55.88 9.81
N MET A 670 30.70 -55.64 8.68
CA MET A 670 32.16 -55.65 8.61
C MET A 670 32.74 -54.46 9.37
N GLU A 671 32.15 -53.27 9.24
CA GLU A 671 32.52 -52.07 9.99
C GLU A 671 32.30 -52.25 11.51
N GLU A 672 31.17 -52.82 11.93
CA GLU A 672 30.92 -53.18 13.34
C GLU A 672 31.98 -54.15 13.89
N ARG A 673 32.36 -55.16 13.10
CA ARG A 673 33.41 -56.11 13.50
C ARG A 673 34.78 -55.46 13.56
N LEU A 674 35.10 -54.59 12.61
CA LEU A 674 36.35 -53.82 12.63
C LEU A 674 36.40 -52.91 13.86
N ALA A 675 35.31 -52.22 14.21
CA ALA A 675 35.22 -51.40 15.41
C ALA A 675 35.40 -52.23 16.71
N LEU A 676 34.88 -53.47 16.77
CA LEU A 676 35.11 -54.39 17.89
C LEU A 676 36.57 -54.89 17.95
N VAL A 677 37.22 -55.10 16.81
CA VAL A 677 38.64 -55.47 16.73
C VAL A 677 39.54 -54.30 17.13
N GLU A 678 39.21 -53.07 16.75
CA GLU A 678 39.93 -51.86 17.21
C GLU A 678 39.73 -51.62 18.71
N GLY A 679 38.53 -51.89 19.25
CA GLY A 679 38.25 -51.83 20.68
C GLY A 679 38.98 -52.90 21.51
N THR A 680 39.22 -54.09 20.94
CA THR A 680 39.99 -55.16 21.58
C THR A 680 41.50 -54.98 21.40
N ALA A 681 41.95 -54.50 20.24
CA ALA A 681 43.34 -54.07 20.03
C ALA A 681 43.73 -52.88 20.92
N GLY A 682 42.78 -51.99 21.28
CA GLY A 682 43.00 -50.96 22.31
C GLY A 682 43.16 -51.50 23.74
N HIS A 683 42.68 -52.71 24.02
CA HIS A 683 42.90 -53.42 25.29
C HIS A 683 44.19 -54.24 25.27
N ASP A 684 44.54 -54.83 24.12
CA ASP A 684 45.75 -55.64 23.94
C ASP A 684 47.00 -54.81 23.58
N ALA A 685 46.87 -53.55 23.15
CA ALA A 685 47.99 -52.65 22.87
C ALA A 685 48.66 -52.07 24.13
N ALA A 686 48.19 -52.42 25.33
CA ALA A 686 48.94 -52.19 26.56
C ALA A 686 50.08 -53.20 26.75
N ASP A 687 50.06 -54.35 26.06
CA ASP A 687 51.06 -55.41 26.20
C ASP A 687 51.48 -55.97 24.83
N GLY A 688 52.45 -55.33 24.16
CA GLY A 688 53.19 -56.00 23.07
C GLY A 688 53.68 -55.11 21.95
N VAL A 689 54.91 -54.63 22.09
CA VAL A 689 55.74 -54.08 21.01
C VAL A 689 55.91 -55.14 19.91
N HIS A 690 55.48 -54.86 18.66
CA HIS A 690 56.26 -55.19 17.45
C HIS A 690 55.73 -54.54 16.16
N THR A 691 56.71 -54.08 15.38
CA THR A 691 56.68 -53.39 14.09
C THR A 691 56.29 -54.27 12.90
N ALA A 692 55.48 -53.77 11.96
CA ALA A 692 55.52 -54.20 10.56
C ALA A 692 54.97 -53.14 9.58
N LYS A 693 55.86 -52.63 8.70
CA LYS A 693 55.54 -51.88 7.46
C LYS A 693 55.00 -52.83 6.38
N LYS A 694 53.92 -52.47 5.67
CA LYS A 694 53.62 -52.80 4.25
C LYS A 694 52.29 -52.12 3.85
N ALA A 695 52.24 -51.08 3.00
CA ALA A 695 52.35 -51.08 1.54
C ALA A 695 51.29 -51.93 0.81
N VAL A 696 50.15 -51.32 0.47
CA VAL A 696 49.25 -51.60 -0.66
C VAL A 696 48.56 -50.23 -0.94
N GLY A 697 48.74 -49.51 -2.04
CA GLY A 697 48.69 -49.96 -3.44
C GLY A 697 47.25 -49.85 -3.96
N ALA A 698 46.61 -48.67 -3.88
CA ALA A 698 45.30 -48.45 -4.47
C ALA A 698 45.46 -48.11 -5.96
N GLU A 699 45.47 -49.14 -6.80
CA GLU A 699 45.23 -49.00 -8.23
C GLU A 699 43.82 -48.43 -8.46
N VAL A 700 43.77 -47.19 -8.96
CA VAL A 700 42.60 -46.63 -9.63
C VAL A 700 42.42 -47.42 -10.92
N ARG A 701 41.54 -48.42 -10.89
CA ARG A 701 41.12 -49.14 -12.08
C ARG A 701 40.02 -48.34 -12.77
N ALA A 702 40.40 -47.64 -13.83
CA ALA A 702 39.47 -47.03 -14.77
C ALA A 702 38.50 -48.10 -15.33
N PRO A 703 37.20 -47.81 -15.49
CA PRO A 703 36.30 -48.69 -16.19
C PRO A 703 36.63 -48.66 -17.69
N VAL A 704 37.00 -49.84 -18.19
CA VAL A 704 37.27 -50.13 -19.60
C VAL A 704 35.95 -50.58 -20.25
N ASP A 705 35.71 -50.03 -21.43
CA ASP A 705 34.81 -50.45 -22.51
C ASP A 705 33.28 -50.27 -22.32
N ALA A 706 32.84 -49.03 -22.58
CA ALA A 706 31.52 -48.78 -23.15
C ALA A 706 31.56 -49.16 -24.65
N ALA A 707 30.85 -50.23 -25.01
CA ALA A 707 30.54 -50.54 -26.40
C ALA A 707 29.63 -49.44 -26.98
N PRO A 708 29.82 -49.01 -28.24
CA PRO A 708 28.95 -48.03 -28.86
C PRO A 708 27.58 -48.67 -29.10
N LEU A 709 26.55 -48.14 -28.42
CA LEU A 709 25.16 -48.40 -28.78
C LEU A 709 24.84 -47.51 -29.98
N ASP A 710 24.41 -48.14 -31.06
CA ASP A 710 23.97 -47.48 -32.28
C ASP A 710 22.83 -46.49 -31.97
N ASP A 711 23.15 -45.20 -32.06
CA ASP A 711 22.18 -44.10 -32.12
C ASP A 711 21.49 -44.16 -33.49
N ASP A 712 20.40 -44.92 -33.58
CA ASP A 712 19.43 -44.82 -34.66
C ASP A 712 18.01 -45.14 -34.13
N VAL A 713 17.57 -44.39 -33.13
CA VAL A 713 16.14 -44.16 -32.89
C VAL A 713 15.94 -42.69 -32.56
N VAL A 714 15.78 -41.90 -33.62
CA VAL A 714 15.13 -40.59 -33.55
C VAL A 714 13.68 -40.82 -33.09
N ILE A 715 13.33 -40.30 -31.91
CA ILE A 715 11.95 -40.06 -31.50
C ILE A 715 11.58 -38.64 -31.86
#